data_AF-A0A370TG88-F1
#
_entry.id   AF-A0A370TG88-F1
#
_cell.length_a   1.000
_cell.length_b   1.000
_cell.length_c   1.000
_cell.angle_alpha   90.00
_cell.angle_beta   90.00
_cell.angle_gamma   90.00
#
_symmetry.space_group_name_H-M   'P 1'
#
loop_
_entity.id
_entity.type
_entity.pdbx_description
1 polymer ?
#
loop_
_entity_poly.entity_id
_entity_poly.type
_entity_poly.pdbx_seq_one_letter_code
_entity_poly.pdbx_strand_id
1 'polypeptide(L)'
;MASIQDEDERLLNQIGYSQDMGRHFNQWSILSYAISVLGVLGSQPATFGTPLSLGGPAAAVWAWLIGSIMASFTSASVAELVSAYPTAGGMYFVTKSVVPPEHVALWAWVIGWLNLLGQSAGVASVSYTVAQMILAIATMNSQYDEASGTYAYSPTPLQIVLLSITFLVAFGIVCSLTTETLHKIELWFGPINVLGTGVICISLLLLTPNKQDAKWVFGHFTDGSGWGVGFSFLLSFLSVAWVMTDYDSTTHMSEETHDAAIQGPKAIRWSVTISGILGWILTVTLCFCISDLEAVIKSPTGVPAAQIFLDAAGKTGGTAMWFWVILVQVFTGCSAMLALTRMAYAFSRDGALPHSRFFSKINPQTRTPVNAVWLCVVFCCSLTLIAIGSTQTIVAVFNITAPALDFSYALVILARNLYSDRIKFIPGPYQLGKWQKPTNLITFIWVSVISVVLLFPTVRPVTVTNMNYAVAMAGFIGVFSLGWWFAGANMSYTGPRTSEMIIPIGDEDSNADDGINEDTDINERVRLMRARLAIVVVTTLLPTINAASSTLQLIPPSSFGPNPTNVGFYLYLPKNLAPSPPILVNPHWCHGSAQAAFTGTQLATLADTYGYIMIFPDSPNMSDKCWDVSSTQTLTHDGGGDAQGIVSMVKYVLANHGADPKRVFSMGTSSGAMMTNVLLGSYPDIFAAGSAWAGVAFGCFSGPGYDYWNSDCAEGKVIKTGAEWKAIVQAAFPSYTGWRPKMWVFHGSVDTTLYPQNLQEEIKEWTAVLGLPGSPVKTLSDDPKGGWTTWVYGDAFRATSASGVTHDIQTNETLVLDWFDLKCKGNGCFSRP
;
A
#
# COMPACT_ATOMS: atom_id res chain seq x y z
N MET A 1 -2.10 -20.79 54.35
CA MET A 1 -2.17 -21.07 52.90
C MET A 1 -3.04 -19.99 52.30
N ALA A 2 -2.42 -18.96 51.71
CA ALA A 2 -3.14 -17.97 50.94
C ALA A 2 -3.74 -18.68 49.70
N SER A 3 -5.00 -18.39 49.35
CA SER A 3 -5.59 -18.93 48.13
C SER A 3 -4.82 -18.40 46.91
N ILE A 4 -4.77 -19.14 45.80
CA ILE A 4 -4.07 -18.75 44.55
C ILE A 4 -4.44 -17.33 44.09
N GLN A 5 -5.65 -16.86 44.40
CA GLN A 5 -6.14 -15.50 44.12
C GLN A 5 -5.28 -14.39 44.77
N ASP A 6 -4.68 -14.68 45.93
CA ASP A 6 -3.92 -13.76 46.78
C ASP A 6 -2.45 -13.66 46.33
N GLU A 7 -1.86 -14.68 45.68
CA GLU A 7 -0.45 -14.63 45.21
C GLU A 7 -0.25 -13.74 43.97
N ASP A 8 -1.12 -13.82 42.97
CA ASP A 8 -1.05 -12.96 41.79
C ASP A 8 -1.39 -11.49 42.13
N GLU A 9 -2.32 -11.26 43.06
CA GLU A 9 -2.63 -9.91 43.58
C GLU A 9 -1.43 -9.36 44.37
N ARG A 10 -0.78 -10.19 45.18
CA ARG A 10 0.48 -9.83 45.84
C ARG A 10 1.60 -9.54 44.85
N LEU A 11 1.72 -10.28 43.74
CA LEU A 11 2.74 -10.02 42.71
C LEU A 11 2.50 -8.70 41.97
N LEU A 12 1.25 -8.38 41.62
CA LEU A 12 0.87 -7.07 41.05
C LEU A 12 1.14 -5.93 42.03
N ASN A 13 0.81 -6.12 43.31
CA ASN A 13 1.10 -5.14 44.35
C ASN A 13 2.62 -4.98 44.58
N GLN A 14 3.41 -6.05 44.48
CA GLN A 14 4.88 -6.01 44.59
C GLN A 14 5.56 -5.20 43.48
N ILE A 15 4.99 -5.22 42.27
CA ILE A 15 5.44 -4.39 41.14
C ILE A 15 4.73 -3.03 41.11
N GLY A 16 3.92 -2.74 42.14
CA GLY A 16 3.35 -1.44 42.47
C GLY A 16 2.11 -1.03 41.67
N TYR A 17 1.26 -1.99 41.31
CA TYR A 17 -0.08 -1.74 40.74
C TYR A 17 -1.19 -2.38 41.57
N SER A 18 -2.32 -1.68 41.72
CA SER A 18 -3.56 -2.23 42.25
C SER A 18 -4.31 -3.05 41.20
N GLN A 19 -5.01 -4.10 41.63
CA GLN A 19 -5.81 -4.92 40.73
C GLN A 19 -7.14 -4.24 40.39
N ASP A 20 -7.22 -3.65 39.19
CA ASP A 20 -8.43 -2.93 38.75
C ASP A 20 -9.37 -3.77 37.83
N MET A 21 -8.85 -4.84 37.20
CA MET A 21 -9.60 -5.71 36.28
C MET A 21 -9.95 -7.09 36.89
N GLY A 22 -11.05 -7.69 36.42
CA GLY A 22 -11.53 -8.98 36.90
C GLY A 22 -10.82 -10.15 36.21
N ARG A 23 -10.26 -11.08 37.00
CA ARG A 23 -9.61 -12.29 36.48
C ARG A 23 -10.64 -13.34 36.08
N HIS A 24 -10.79 -13.56 34.78
CA HIS A 24 -11.67 -14.58 34.21
C HIS A 24 -10.94 -15.48 33.20
N PHE A 25 -9.75 -15.09 32.73
CA PHE A 25 -8.98 -15.89 31.79
C PHE A 25 -8.26 -17.04 32.49
N ASN A 26 -8.58 -18.25 32.04
CA ASN A 26 -7.92 -19.49 32.44
C ASN A 26 -6.85 -19.91 31.43
N GLN A 27 -6.08 -20.96 31.76
CA GLN A 27 -4.95 -21.47 30.96
C GLN A 27 -5.33 -21.78 29.50
N TRP A 28 -6.54 -22.29 29.26
CA TRP A 28 -7.00 -22.62 27.91
C TRP A 28 -7.38 -21.39 27.12
N SER A 29 -8.06 -20.43 27.74
CA SER A 29 -8.43 -19.18 27.07
C SER A 29 -7.22 -18.32 26.71
N ILE A 30 -6.18 -18.27 27.55
CA ILE A 30 -4.98 -17.48 27.25
C ILE A 30 -4.13 -18.12 26.13
N LEU A 31 -4.05 -19.45 26.09
CA LEU A 31 -3.41 -20.17 24.98
C LEU A 31 -4.20 -19.99 23.68
N SER A 32 -5.53 -20.11 23.76
CA SER A 32 -6.44 -19.87 22.63
C SER A 32 -6.25 -18.47 22.07
N TYR A 33 -6.32 -17.45 22.93
CA TYR A 33 -6.04 -16.06 22.60
C TYR A 33 -4.69 -15.87 21.90
N ALA A 34 -3.61 -16.45 22.45
CA ALA A 34 -2.28 -16.35 21.85
C ALA A 34 -2.19 -16.99 20.45
N ILE A 35 -2.87 -18.13 20.23
CA ILE A 35 -2.98 -18.77 18.91
C ILE A 35 -3.82 -17.91 17.95
N SER A 36 -4.83 -17.22 18.47
CA SER A 36 -5.76 -16.40 17.70
C SER A 36 -5.14 -15.10 17.24
N VAL A 37 -4.29 -14.46 18.04
CA VAL A 37 -3.50 -13.28 17.63
C VAL A 37 -2.62 -13.58 16.42
N LEU A 38 -2.02 -14.78 16.35
CA LEU A 38 -1.24 -15.20 15.18
C LEU A 38 -2.12 -15.61 14.00
N GLY A 39 -3.26 -16.25 14.25
CA GLY A 39 -4.35 -16.33 13.27
C GLY A 39 -4.03 -17.09 11.98
N VAL A 40 -3.12 -18.08 12.02
CA VAL A 40 -2.51 -18.71 10.82
C VAL A 40 -3.47 -19.01 9.66
N LEU A 41 -4.63 -19.62 9.91
CA LEU A 41 -5.55 -19.97 8.83
C LEU A 41 -6.01 -18.75 8.02
N GLY A 42 -6.22 -17.60 8.67
CA GLY A 42 -6.59 -16.36 7.99
C GLY A 42 -5.36 -15.61 7.48
N SER A 43 -4.39 -15.42 8.38
CA SER A 43 -3.29 -14.48 8.19
C SER A 43 -2.32 -14.95 7.11
N GLN A 44 -2.13 -16.27 6.98
CA GLN A 44 -1.22 -16.80 5.98
C GLN A 44 -1.78 -16.66 4.56
N PRO A 45 -3.01 -17.11 4.24
CA PRO A 45 -3.65 -16.83 2.95
C PRO A 45 -3.73 -15.34 2.60
N ALA A 46 -3.94 -14.46 3.59
CA ALA A 46 -3.96 -13.02 3.37
C ALA A 46 -2.61 -12.46 2.88
N THR A 47 -1.48 -13.03 3.31
CA THR A 47 -0.14 -12.55 2.96
C THR A 47 0.60 -13.43 1.94
N PHE A 48 0.04 -14.57 1.55
CA PHE A 48 0.66 -15.58 0.69
C PHE A 48 1.08 -15.05 -0.69
N GLY A 49 0.41 -14.00 -1.20
CA GLY A 49 0.74 -13.38 -2.48
C GLY A 49 2.15 -12.78 -2.54
N THR A 50 2.63 -12.21 -1.43
CA THR A 50 3.95 -11.55 -1.36
C THR A 50 5.11 -12.52 -1.60
N PRO A 51 5.28 -13.61 -0.82
CA PRO A 51 6.40 -14.52 -1.05
C PRO A 51 6.30 -15.23 -2.41
N LEU A 52 5.08 -15.49 -2.89
CA LEU A 52 4.85 -16.15 -4.18
C LEU A 52 5.25 -15.26 -5.36
N SER A 53 4.85 -13.99 -5.35
CA SER A 53 5.17 -13.03 -6.41
C SER A 53 6.65 -12.62 -6.42
N LEU A 54 7.31 -12.58 -5.26
CA LEU A 54 8.70 -12.14 -5.16
C LEU A 54 9.70 -13.27 -5.40
N GLY A 55 9.57 -14.39 -4.70
CA GLY A 55 10.57 -15.46 -4.68
C GLY A 55 10.09 -16.83 -5.16
N GLY A 56 8.79 -16.97 -5.46
CA GLY A 56 8.19 -18.22 -5.93
C GLY A 56 7.83 -19.20 -4.81
N PRO A 57 7.36 -20.40 -5.17
CA PRO A 57 6.81 -21.37 -4.21
C PRO A 57 7.85 -21.89 -3.21
N ALA A 58 9.09 -22.13 -3.63
CA ALA A 58 10.15 -22.59 -2.72
C ALA A 58 10.52 -21.50 -1.71
N ALA A 59 10.55 -20.23 -2.15
CA ALA A 59 10.79 -19.12 -1.24
C ALA A 59 9.69 -19.00 -0.19
N ALA A 60 8.41 -19.14 -0.57
CA ALA A 60 7.31 -19.13 0.39
C ALA A 60 7.45 -20.22 1.47
N VAL A 61 7.75 -21.46 1.06
CA VAL A 61 7.89 -22.61 1.97
C VAL A 61 9.07 -22.42 2.93
N TRP A 62 10.25 -22.06 2.42
CA TRP A 62 11.46 -21.97 3.23
C TRP A 62 11.52 -20.69 4.06
N ALA A 63 11.03 -19.57 3.54
CA ALA A 63 10.95 -18.33 4.31
C ALA A 63 10.02 -18.50 5.52
N TRP A 64 8.88 -19.18 5.35
CA TRP A 64 8.01 -19.49 6.48
C TRP A 64 8.72 -20.35 7.53
N LEU A 65 9.32 -21.47 7.13
CA LEU A 65 9.99 -22.39 8.07
C LEU A 65 11.09 -21.69 8.87
N ILE A 66 11.99 -20.99 8.17
CA ILE A 66 13.13 -20.30 8.78
C ILE A 66 12.62 -19.15 9.66
N GLY A 67 11.63 -18.38 9.17
CA GLY A 67 11.03 -17.28 9.91
C GLY A 67 10.38 -17.76 11.21
N SER A 68 9.67 -18.89 11.20
CA SER A 68 9.07 -19.48 12.40
C SER A 68 10.11 -19.95 13.43
N ILE A 69 11.23 -20.50 12.97
CA ILE A 69 12.34 -20.88 13.86
C ILE A 69 12.94 -19.63 14.52
N MET A 70 13.14 -18.56 13.76
CA MET A 70 13.68 -17.30 14.29
C MET A 70 12.71 -16.61 15.25
N ALA A 71 11.42 -16.59 14.92
CA ALA A 71 10.34 -16.12 15.79
C ALA A 71 10.27 -16.92 17.12
N SER A 72 10.64 -18.19 17.11
CA SER A 72 10.70 -19.02 18.32
C SER A 72 11.82 -18.59 19.28
N PHE A 73 12.95 -18.09 18.77
CA PHE A 73 14.00 -17.50 19.61
C PHE A 73 13.54 -16.17 20.22
N THR A 74 12.92 -15.29 19.42
CA THR A 74 12.36 -14.03 19.91
C THR A 74 11.32 -14.25 20.99
N SER A 75 10.35 -15.15 20.73
CA SER A 75 9.26 -15.45 21.67
C SER A 75 9.74 -16.12 22.96
N ALA A 76 10.81 -16.92 22.90
CA ALA A 76 11.42 -17.51 24.09
C ALA A 76 12.06 -16.45 25.01
N SER A 77 12.76 -15.46 24.44
CA SER A 77 13.30 -14.31 25.19
C SER A 77 12.18 -13.45 25.78
N VAL A 78 11.16 -13.16 24.98
CA VAL A 78 9.96 -12.41 25.41
C VAL A 78 9.25 -13.13 26.55
N ALA A 79 9.05 -14.44 26.44
CA ALA A 79 8.43 -15.25 27.49
C ALA A 79 9.18 -15.19 28.83
N GLU A 80 10.52 -15.16 28.84
CA GLU A 80 11.30 -15.01 30.08
C GLU A 80 11.05 -13.64 30.74
N LEU A 81 10.94 -12.57 29.95
CA LEU A 81 10.64 -11.22 30.47
C LEU A 81 9.21 -11.14 31.02
N VAL A 82 8.25 -11.69 30.28
CA VAL A 82 6.83 -11.75 30.68
C VAL A 82 6.64 -12.57 31.96
N SER A 83 7.39 -13.66 32.11
CA SER A 83 7.35 -14.48 33.32
C SER A 83 7.84 -13.73 34.56
N ALA A 84 8.84 -12.87 34.39
CA ALA A 84 9.39 -12.06 35.48
C ALA A 84 8.49 -10.89 35.87
N TYR A 85 7.88 -10.21 34.90
CA TYR A 85 7.10 -8.99 35.14
C TYR A 85 5.76 -9.00 34.36
N PRO A 86 4.77 -9.83 34.75
CA PRO A 86 3.50 -9.97 34.04
C PRO A 86 2.58 -8.76 34.27
N THR A 87 2.68 -7.72 33.44
CA THR A 87 1.85 -6.50 33.55
C THR A 87 1.17 -6.13 32.23
N ALA A 88 0.02 -5.46 32.29
CA ALA A 88 -0.66 -4.97 31.08
C ALA A 88 0.22 -4.01 30.25
N GLY A 89 1.21 -3.37 30.87
CA GLY A 89 2.21 -2.51 30.22
C GLY A 89 3.28 -3.25 29.40
N GLY A 90 3.30 -4.58 29.40
CA GLY A 90 4.15 -5.36 28.52
C GLY A 90 5.64 -4.96 28.58
N MET A 91 6.24 -4.84 27.39
CA MET A 91 7.68 -4.65 27.24
C MET A 91 8.17 -3.27 27.67
N TYR A 92 7.35 -2.22 27.54
CA TYR A 92 7.77 -0.90 28.01
C TYR A 92 7.84 -0.86 29.54
N PHE A 93 7.00 -1.62 30.24
CA PHE A 93 7.06 -1.73 31.70
C PHE A 93 8.34 -2.42 32.17
N VAL A 94 8.74 -3.51 31.50
CA VAL A 94 9.95 -4.30 31.83
C VAL A 94 11.21 -3.42 31.87
N THR A 95 11.26 -2.33 31.09
CA THR A 95 12.40 -1.38 31.11
C THR A 95 12.70 -0.84 32.51
N LYS A 96 11.69 -0.64 33.36
CA LYS A 96 11.87 -0.17 34.74
C LYS A 96 12.71 -1.13 35.59
N SER A 97 12.66 -2.43 35.28
CA SER A 97 13.36 -3.48 36.01
C SER A 97 14.68 -3.91 35.37
N VAL A 98 15.03 -3.36 34.21
CA VAL A 98 16.26 -3.73 33.47
C VAL A 98 17.12 -2.55 33.03
N VAL A 99 16.63 -1.30 33.17
CA VAL A 99 17.34 -0.06 32.79
C VAL A 99 17.58 0.80 34.04
N PRO A 100 18.77 1.43 34.19
CA PRO A 100 19.05 2.37 35.28
C PRO A 100 18.02 3.50 35.38
N PRO A 101 17.66 3.96 36.60
CA PRO A 101 16.63 5.00 36.80
C PRO A 101 16.84 6.24 35.93
N GLU A 102 18.10 6.64 35.68
CA GLU A 102 18.45 7.78 34.82
C GLU A 102 18.01 7.64 33.35
N HIS A 103 17.77 6.41 32.87
CA HIS A 103 17.47 6.12 31.47
C HIS A 103 16.08 5.47 31.27
N VAL A 104 15.41 5.00 32.33
CA VAL A 104 14.11 4.29 32.25
C VAL A 104 13.09 5.07 31.42
N ALA A 105 12.95 6.37 31.69
CA ALA A 105 11.89 7.16 31.07
C ALA A 105 12.04 7.24 29.53
N LEU A 106 13.27 7.39 29.01
CA LEU A 106 13.52 7.43 27.56
C LEU A 106 13.33 6.04 26.92
N TRP A 107 13.85 4.98 27.54
CA TRP A 107 13.69 3.61 27.03
C TRP A 107 12.22 3.20 27.00
N ALA A 108 11.48 3.41 28.10
CA ALA A 108 10.06 3.13 28.19
C ALA A 108 9.25 3.93 27.16
N TRP A 109 9.63 5.19 26.90
CA TRP A 109 8.97 6.04 25.91
C TRP A 109 9.11 5.49 24.49
N VAL A 110 10.35 5.22 24.05
CA VAL A 110 10.63 4.72 22.69
C VAL A 110 9.99 3.36 22.47
N ILE A 111 10.16 2.43 23.42
CA ILE A 111 9.61 1.08 23.31
C ILE A 111 8.07 1.11 23.33
N GLY A 112 7.48 1.93 24.22
CA GLY A 112 6.02 2.08 24.30
C GLY A 112 5.41 2.62 23.02
N TRP A 113 6.01 3.65 22.41
CA TRP A 113 5.51 4.20 21.13
C TRP A 113 5.71 3.26 19.94
N LEU A 114 6.84 2.55 19.87
CA LEU A 114 7.06 1.52 18.86
C LEU A 114 6.01 0.41 18.96
N ASN A 115 5.72 -0.04 20.18
CA ASN A 115 4.74 -1.08 20.43
C ASN A 115 3.31 -0.60 20.12
N LEU A 116 2.89 0.57 20.63
CA LEU A 116 1.54 1.12 20.39
C LEU A 116 1.26 1.37 18.90
N LEU A 117 2.18 2.02 18.19
CA LEU A 117 2.00 2.35 16.78
C LEU A 117 2.12 1.11 15.89
N GLY A 118 3.03 0.19 16.23
CA GLY A 118 3.13 -1.11 15.60
C GLY A 118 1.82 -1.88 15.70
N GLN A 119 1.29 -2.08 16.91
CA GLN A 119 0.02 -2.77 17.12
C GLN A 119 -1.15 -2.06 16.39
N SER A 120 -1.18 -0.73 16.40
CA SER A 120 -2.22 0.04 15.70
C SER A 120 -2.22 -0.17 14.19
N ALA A 121 -1.03 -0.17 13.57
CA ALA A 121 -0.86 -0.47 12.16
C ALA A 121 -1.21 -1.94 11.85
N GLY A 122 -0.87 -2.87 12.75
CA GLY A 122 -1.24 -4.28 12.67
C GLY A 122 -2.75 -4.49 12.65
N VAL A 123 -3.48 -3.94 13.62
CA VAL A 123 -4.95 -4.04 13.70
C VAL A 123 -5.63 -3.40 12.49
N ALA A 124 -5.16 -2.22 12.06
CA ALA A 124 -5.66 -1.58 10.85
C ALA A 124 -5.44 -2.49 9.61
N SER A 125 -4.25 -3.09 9.49
CA SER A 125 -3.92 -4.01 8.39
C SER A 125 -4.79 -5.26 8.37
N VAL A 126 -5.04 -5.89 9.52
CA VAL A 126 -5.92 -7.05 9.65
C VAL A 126 -7.35 -6.71 9.22
N SER A 127 -7.89 -5.57 9.65
CA SER A 127 -9.24 -5.17 9.24
C SER A 127 -9.35 -4.90 7.74
N TYR A 128 -8.27 -4.38 7.13
CA TYR A 128 -8.18 -4.12 5.70
C TYR A 128 -8.11 -5.43 4.91
N THR A 129 -7.32 -6.41 5.37
CA THR A 129 -7.25 -7.72 4.72
C THR A 129 -8.55 -8.50 4.84
N VAL A 130 -9.26 -8.44 5.98
CA VAL A 130 -10.63 -9.00 6.11
C VAL A 130 -11.55 -8.43 5.03
N ALA A 131 -11.54 -7.11 4.83
CA ALA A 131 -12.34 -6.47 3.80
C ALA A 131 -11.97 -6.95 2.39
N GLN A 132 -10.67 -7.05 2.08
CA GLN A 132 -10.21 -7.59 0.79
C GLN A 132 -10.66 -9.04 0.58
N MET A 133 -10.55 -9.89 1.59
CA MET A 133 -10.93 -11.30 1.50
C MET A 133 -12.43 -11.48 1.30
N ILE A 134 -13.27 -10.65 1.94
CA ILE A 134 -14.72 -10.66 1.74
C ILE A 134 -15.09 -10.18 0.34
N LEU A 135 -14.46 -9.10 -0.13
CA LEU A 135 -14.74 -8.60 -1.48
C LEU A 135 -14.22 -9.56 -2.56
N ALA A 136 -13.18 -10.35 -2.27
CA ALA A 136 -12.75 -11.44 -3.14
C ALA A 136 -13.86 -12.50 -3.34
N ILE A 137 -14.73 -12.76 -2.35
CA ILE A 137 -15.91 -13.64 -2.55
C ILE A 137 -16.85 -13.07 -3.61
N ALA A 138 -17.11 -11.76 -3.56
CA ALA A 138 -17.96 -11.10 -4.54
C ALA A 138 -17.35 -11.21 -5.95
N THR A 139 -16.03 -11.08 -6.07
CA THR A 139 -15.30 -11.30 -7.32
C THR A 139 -15.42 -12.77 -7.78
N MET A 140 -15.09 -13.74 -6.93
CA MET A 140 -15.16 -15.19 -7.23
C MET A 140 -16.55 -15.64 -7.74
N ASN A 141 -17.61 -15.04 -7.20
CA ASN A 141 -18.99 -15.40 -7.55
C ASN A 141 -19.60 -14.54 -8.66
N SER A 142 -18.91 -13.48 -9.10
CA SER A 142 -19.36 -12.67 -10.23
C SER A 142 -19.22 -13.44 -11.57
N GLN A 143 -19.82 -12.90 -12.63
CA GLN A 143 -19.68 -13.47 -13.97
C GLN A 143 -18.22 -13.31 -14.42
N TYR A 144 -17.62 -14.39 -14.89
CA TYR A 144 -16.28 -14.40 -15.44
C TYR A 144 -16.41 -14.31 -16.96
N ASP A 145 -15.82 -13.28 -17.55
CA ASP A 145 -15.77 -13.15 -19.00
C ASP A 145 -14.47 -13.78 -19.50
N GLU A 146 -14.60 -14.96 -20.11
CA GLU A 146 -13.47 -15.73 -20.65
C GLU A 146 -12.74 -14.98 -21.77
N ALA A 147 -13.39 -14.03 -22.46
CA ALA A 147 -12.79 -13.27 -23.55
C ALA A 147 -11.89 -12.14 -23.04
N SER A 148 -12.23 -11.51 -21.90
CA SER A 148 -11.45 -10.41 -21.31
C SER A 148 -10.53 -10.85 -20.16
N GLY A 149 -10.68 -12.08 -19.65
CA GLY A 149 -9.92 -12.57 -18.49
C GLY A 149 -10.23 -11.83 -17.20
N THR A 150 -11.39 -11.15 -17.13
CA THR A 150 -11.79 -10.32 -16.00
C THR A 150 -13.13 -10.75 -15.42
N TYR A 151 -13.28 -10.53 -14.11
CA TYR A 151 -14.54 -10.70 -13.41
C TYR A 151 -15.39 -9.44 -13.57
N ALA A 152 -16.70 -9.61 -13.69
CA ALA A 152 -17.66 -8.49 -13.80
C ALA A 152 -17.64 -7.55 -12.58
N TYR A 153 -17.08 -8.01 -11.45
CA TYR A 153 -16.89 -7.20 -10.25
C TYR A 153 -15.41 -7.12 -9.88
N SER A 154 -14.91 -5.90 -9.67
CA SER A 154 -13.59 -5.63 -9.11
C SER A 154 -13.72 -4.68 -7.92
N PRO A 155 -13.10 -4.97 -6.76
CA PRO A 155 -13.22 -4.16 -5.56
C PRO A 155 -12.54 -2.79 -5.74
N THR A 156 -13.29 -1.73 -5.46
CA THR A 156 -12.72 -0.37 -5.43
C THR A 156 -12.04 -0.08 -4.09
N PRO A 157 -11.00 0.78 -4.03
CA PRO A 157 -10.36 1.17 -2.77
C PRO A 157 -11.35 1.71 -1.73
N LEU A 158 -12.35 2.47 -2.17
CA LEU A 158 -13.39 3.01 -1.28
C LEU A 158 -14.22 1.91 -0.61
N GLN A 159 -14.62 0.86 -1.36
CA GLN A 159 -15.38 -0.27 -0.82
C GLN A 159 -14.57 -1.05 0.23
N ILE A 160 -13.27 -1.25 -0.02
CA ILE A 160 -12.38 -1.92 0.93
C ILE A 160 -12.30 -1.11 2.24
N VAL A 161 -12.13 0.21 2.15
CA VAL A 161 -12.03 1.09 3.32
C VAL A 161 -13.32 1.13 4.13
N LEU A 162 -14.48 1.28 3.48
CA LEU A 162 -15.77 1.32 4.18
C LEU A 162 -16.06 0.01 4.91
N LEU A 163 -15.75 -1.13 4.28
CA LEU A 163 -15.91 -2.43 4.90
C LEU A 163 -14.91 -2.64 6.05
N SER A 164 -13.66 -2.22 5.87
CA SER A 164 -12.63 -2.26 6.92
C SER A 164 -13.03 -1.43 8.15
N ILE A 165 -13.55 -0.21 7.97
CA ILE A 165 -14.08 0.62 9.05
C ILE A 165 -15.23 -0.08 9.78
N THR A 166 -16.12 -0.75 9.03
CA THR A 166 -17.23 -1.51 9.61
C THR A 166 -16.71 -2.62 10.54
N PHE A 167 -15.67 -3.35 10.12
CA PHE A 167 -15.03 -4.38 10.97
C PHE A 167 -14.27 -3.79 12.15
N LEU A 168 -13.58 -2.67 12.00
CA LEU A 168 -12.91 -1.99 13.13
C LEU A 168 -13.91 -1.58 14.22
N VAL A 169 -15.06 -1.05 13.81
CA VAL A 169 -16.16 -0.72 14.73
C VAL A 169 -16.70 -1.99 15.39
N ALA A 170 -16.89 -3.08 14.63
CA ALA A 170 -17.32 -4.37 15.19
C ALA A 170 -16.32 -4.91 16.22
N PHE A 171 -15.01 -4.87 15.93
CA PHE A 171 -13.96 -5.25 16.88
C PHE A 171 -13.99 -4.39 18.14
N GLY A 172 -14.20 -3.08 18.00
CA GLY A 172 -14.37 -2.16 19.13
C GLY A 172 -15.57 -2.49 20.01
N ILE A 173 -16.70 -2.88 19.40
CA ILE A 173 -17.90 -3.32 20.13
C ILE A 173 -17.58 -4.58 20.93
N VAL A 174 -16.96 -5.59 20.30
CA VAL A 174 -16.57 -6.84 20.98
C VAL A 174 -15.61 -6.54 22.14
N CYS A 175 -14.59 -5.72 21.92
CA CYS A 175 -13.60 -5.34 22.95
C CYS A 175 -14.18 -4.51 24.10
N SER A 176 -15.37 -3.92 23.91
CA SER A 176 -16.11 -3.16 24.93
C SER A 176 -17.04 -4.04 25.78
N LEU A 177 -17.20 -5.33 25.44
CA LEU A 177 -18.00 -6.27 26.22
C LEU A 177 -17.36 -6.56 27.59
N THR A 178 -18.11 -7.27 28.45
CA THR A 178 -17.60 -7.69 29.75
C THR A 178 -16.44 -8.68 29.60
N THR A 179 -15.50 -8.66 30.55
CA THR A 179 -14.36 -9.59 30.58
C THR A 179 -14.79 -11.06 30.58
N GLU A 180 -15.91 -11.40 31.23
CA GLU A 180 -16.50 -12.74 31.19
C GLU A 180 -16.96 -13.15 29.77
N THR A 181 -17.59 -12.23 29.03
CA THR A 181 -18.04 -12.50 27.66
C THR A 181 -16.85 -12.65 26.72
N LEU A 182 -15.86 -11.77 26.85
CA LEU A 182 -14.62 -11.83 26.08
C LEU A 182 -13.92 -13.18 26.27
N HIS A 183 -13.77 -13.62 27.52
CA HIS A 183 -13.22 -14.93 27.84
C HIS A 183 -13.95 -16.08 27.14
N LYS A 184 -15.30 -16.09 27.17
CA LYS A 184 -16.11 -17.14 26.54
C LYS A 184 -15.97 -17.18 25.01
N ILE A 185 -15.80 -16.02 24.39
CA ILE A 185 -15.60 -15.88 22.94
C ILE A 185 -14.20 -16.38 22.56
N GLU A 186 -13.17 -15.87 23.23
CA GLU A 186 -11.76 -16.18 22.96
C GLU A 186 -11.42 -17.66 23.15
N LEU A 187 -12.12 -18.36 24.05
CA LEU A 187 -11.92 -19.80 24.29
C LEU A 187 -12.11 -20.66 23.03
N TRP A 188 -12.95 -20.23 22.08
CA TRP A 188 -13.24 -21.00 20.86
C TRP A 188 -12.33 -20.67 19.67
N PHE A 189 -11.68 -19.50 19.68
CA PHE A 189 -10.94 -19.02 18.52
C PHE A 189 -9.74 -19.90 18.17
N GLY A 190 -8.96 -20.32 19.16
CA GLY A 190 -7.78 -21.18 18.99
C GLY A 190 -8.13 -22.56 18.43
N PRO A 191 -9.07 -23.32 19.02
CA PRO A 191 -9.52 -24.59 18.47
C PRO A 191 -10.06 -24.49 17.04
N ILE A 192 -10.84 -23.45 16.72
CA ILE A 192 -11.36 -23.22 15.36
C ILE A 192 -10.20 -22.96 14.38
N ASN A 193 -9.20 -22.18 14.79
CA ASN A 193 -8.02 -21.92 13.95
C ASN A 193 -7.23 -23.22 13.67
N VAL A 194 -6.92 -24.00 14.71
CA VAL A 194 -6.13 -25.25 14.58
C VAL A 194 -6.88 -26.30 13.76
N LEU A 195 -8.14 -26.59 14.12
CA LEU A 195 -8.94 -27.59 13.41
C LEU A 195 -9.29 -27.14 12.00
N GLY A 196 -9.65 -25.87 11.84
CA GLY A 196 -9.93 -25.26 10.53
C GLY A 196 -8.73 -25.35 9.60
N THR A 197 -7.51 -25.11 10.10
CA THR A 197 -6.28 -25.28 9.30
C THR A 197 -6.12 -26.71 8.81
N GLY A 198 -6.25 -27.70 9.69
CA GLY A 198 -6.15 -29.11 9.31
C GLY A 198 -7.20 -29.52 8.27
N VAL A 199 -8.47 -29.13 8.49
CA VAL A 199 -9.58 -29.42 7.58
C VAL A 199 -9.34 -28.77 6.21
N ILE A 200 -8.96 -27.50 6.18
CA ILE A 200 -8.72 -26.77 4.92
C ILE A 200 -7.55 -27.39 4.15
N CYS A 201 -6.45 -27.76 4.82
CA CYS A 201 -5.34 -28.45 4.15
C CYS A 201 -5.78 -29.77 3.53
N ILE A 202 -6.55 -30.58 4.26
CA ILE A 202 -7.08 -31.86 3.76
C ILE A 202 -8.04 -31.61 2.59
N SER A 203 -8.96 -30.65 2.71
CA SER A 203 -9.93 -30.32 1.66
C SER A 203 -9.25 -29.84 0.38
N LEU A 204 -8.27 -28.93 0.46
CA LEU A 204 -7.51 -28.47 -0.70
C LEU A 204 -6.78 -29.62 -1.40
N LEU A 205 -6.12 -30.49 -0.63
CA LEU A 205 -5.42 -31.66 -1.19
C LEU A 205 -6.37 -32.67 -1.82
N LEU A 206 -7.58 -32.86 -1.29
CA LEU A 206 -8.57 -33.78 -1.86
C LEU A 206 -9.24 -33.23 -3.12
N LEU A 207 -9.57 -31.93 -3.13
CA LEU A 207 -10.37 -31.31 -4.19
C LEU A 207 -9.52 -30.89 -5.39
N THR A 208 -8.24 -30.56 -5.19
CA THR A 208 -7.35 -30.14 -6.28
C THR A 208 -7.02 -31.32 -7.21
N PRO A 209 -7.43 -31.30 -8.50
CA PRO A 209 -7.26 -32.44 -9.40
C PRO A 209 -5.78 -32.70 -9.76
N ASN A 210 -5.06 -31.65 -10.17
CA ASN A 210 -3.67 -31.71 -10.58
C ASN A 210 -2.80 -30.94 -9.58
N LYS A 211 -1.93 -31.66 -8.86
CA LYS A 211 -1.02 -31.07 -7.87
C LYS A 211 0.35 -30.85 -8.50
N GLN A 212 1.03 -29.81 -8.02
CA GLN A 212 2.39 -29.52 -8.46
C GLN A 212 3.39 -30.59 -7.99
N ASP A 213 4.49 -30.75 -8.72
CA ASP A 213 5.55 -31.68 -8.34
C ASP A 213 6.31 -31.18 -7.11
N ALA A 214 6.74 -32.10 -6.24
CA ALA A 214 7.48 -31.77 -5.03
C ALA A 214 8.81 -31.04 -5.34
N LYS A 215 9.50 -31.41 -6.44
CA LYS A 215 10.72 -30.73 -6.87
C LYS A 215 10.45 -29.26 -7.23
N TRP A 216 9.27 -28.98 -7.78
CA TRP A 216 8.86 -27.61 -8.07
C TRP A 216 8.53 -26.86 -6.77
N VAL A 217 7.71 -27.43 -5.89
CA VAL A 217 7.31 -26.80 -4.63
C VAL A 217 8.51 -26.45 -3.74
N PHE A 218 9.49 -27.34 -3.61
CA PHE A 218 10.64 -27.14 -2.70
C PHE A 218 11.88 -26.54 -3.38
N GLY A 219 11.95 -26.55 -4.72
CA GLY A 219 13.15 -26.20 -5.48
C GLY A 219 12.99 -25.07 -6.50
N HIS A 220 11.77 -24.61 -6.79
CA HIS A 220 11.54 -23.54 -7.75
C HIS A 220 11.58 -22.15 -7.09
N PHE A 221 12.67 -21.44 -7.31
CA PHE A 221 12.85 -20.04 -6.92
C PHE A 221 12.75 -19.14 -8.14
N THR A 222 12.09 -17.98 -7.98
CA THR A 222 11.94 -16.97 -9.02
C THR A 222 12.54 -15.64 -8.58
N ASP A 223 12.84 -14.77 -9.55
CA ASP A 223 13.24 -13.39 -9.29
C ASP A 223 12.13 -12.42 -9.71
N GLY A 224 11.03 -12.41 -8.95
CA GLY A 224 9.93 -11.49 -9.20
C GLY A 224 10.19 -10.08 -8.69
N SER A 225 11.20 -9.89 -7.83
CA SER A 225 11.58 -8.57 -7.32
C SER A 225 12.52 -7.79 -8.24
N GLY A 226 13.24 -8.46 -9.16
CA GLY A 226 14.27 -7.84 -10.00
C GLY A 226 15.55 -7.44 -9.24
N TRP A 227 15.69 -7.85 -7.97
CA TRP A 227 16.90 -7.71 -7.16
C TRP A 227 17.82 -8.94 -7.23
N GLY A 228 17.44 -9.97 -7.97
CA GLY A 228 18.08 -11.28 -7.99
C GLY A 228 17.39 -12.26 -7.05
N VAL A 229 17.47 -13.55 -7.40
CA VAL A 229 16.81 -14.67 -6.68
C VAL A 229 17.11 -14.67 -5.18
N GLY A 230 18.35 -14.39 -4.78
CA GLY A 230 18.75 -14.39 -3.36
C GLY A 230 18.07 -13.30 -2.53
N PHE A 231 17.95 -12.08 -3.07
CA PHE A 231 17.28 -10.99 -2.37
C PHE A 231 15.74 -11.11 -2.45
N SER A 232 15.22 -11.60 -3.57
CA SER A 232 13.82 -12.02 -3.72
C SER A 232 13.40 -13.01 -2.62
N PHE A 233 14.24 -13.99 -2.30
CA PHE A 233 14.03 -14.91 -1.18
C PHE A 233 14.01 -14.20 0.17
N LEU A 234 14.90 -13.23 0.40
CA LEU A 234 14.89 -12.44 1.65
C LEU A 234 13.61 -11.60 1.79
N LEU A 235 13.09 -11.06 0.71
CA LEU A 235 11.83 -10.32 0.73
C LEU A 235 10.62 -11.24 1.02
N SER A 236 10.68 -12.54 0.69
CA SER A 236 9.60 -13.49 1.03
C SER A 236 9.34 -13.62 2.54
N PHE A 237 10.30 -13.23 3.40
CA PHE A 237 10.08 -13.20 4.85
C PHE A 237 9.07 -12.11 5.30
N LEU A 238 8.67 -11.17 4.42
CA LEU A 238 7.62 -10.18 4.68
C LEU A 238 6.33 -10.83 5.20
N SER A 239 5.92 -11.94 4.60
CA SER A 239 4.68 -12.65 4.99
C SER A 239 4.80 -13.22 6.40
N VAL A 240 5.81 -14.05 6.67
CA VAL A 240 5.98 -14.67 7.99
C VAL A 240 6.25 -13.65 9.10
N ALA A 241 6.99 -12.56 8.82
CA ALA A 241 7.24 -11.50 9.79
C ALA A 241 5.96 -10.74 10.17
N TRP A 242 5.02 -10.57 9.23
CA TRP A 242 3.72 -9.98 9.52
C TRP A 242 2.81 -10.93 10.31
N VAL A 243 2.78 -12.23 9.95
CA VAL A 243 1.90 -13.21 10.63
C VAL A 243 2.42 -13.60 12.02
N MET A 244 3.74 -13.76 12.16
CA MET A 244 4.38 -14.16 13.41
C MET A 244 4.93 -12.94 14.14
N THR A 245 4.03 -12.10 14.64
CA THR A 245 4.39 -10.94 15.49
C THR A 245 3.47 -10.89 16.72
N ASP A 246 3.53 -9.81 17.49
CA ASP A 246 2.70 -9.59 18.68
C ASP A 246 2.86 -10.68 19.77
N TYR A 247 4.12 -11.11 19.97
CA TYR A 247 4.46 -12.19 20.91
C TYR A 247 4.10 -11.84 22.36
N ASP A 248 4.04 -10.56 22.71
CA ASP A 248 3.72 -10.08 24.05
C ASP A 248 2.22 -9.79 24.27
N SER A 249 1.35 -10.08 23.30
CA SER A 249 -0.12 -9.96 23.41
C SER A 249 -0.68 -10.49 24.73
N THR A 250 -0.25 -11.68 25.15
CA THR A 250 -0.70 -12.30 26.43
C THR A 250 -0.32 -11.49 27.67
N THR A 251 0.72 -10.65 27.58
CA THR A 251 1.18 -9.76 28.66
C THR A 251 0.18 -8.64 28.88
N HIS A 252 -0.41 -8.10 27.79
CA HIS A 252 -1.46 -7.09 27.88
C HIS A 252 -2.73 -7.61 28.58
N MET A 253 -2.91 -8.93 28.63
CA MET A 253 -4.00 -9.61 29.33
C MET A 253 -3.61 -10.12 30.73
N SER A 254 -2.42 -9.82 31.23
CA SER A 254 -1.92 -10.41 32.48
C SER A 254 -2.79 -10.06 33.68
N GLU A 255 -3.31 -8.82 33.75
CA GLU A 255 -4.19 -8.34 34.81
C GLU A 255 -5.56 -9.05 34.82
N GLU A 256 -5.99 -9.65 33.70
CA GLU A 256 -7.25 -10.39 33.54
C GLU A 256 -7.05 -11.93 33.63
N THR A 257 -5.82 -12.40 33.81
CA THR A 257 -5.40 -13.82 33.72
C THR A 257 -4.98 -14.38 35.08
N HIS A 258 -5.35 -15.63 35.36
CA HIS A 258 -4.86 -16.38 36.51
C HIS A 258 -3.46 -16.99 36.25
N ASP A 259 -2.58 -16.93 37.25
CA ASP A 259 -1.20 -17.40 37.21
C ASP A 259 -0.40 -16.78 36.05
N ALA A 260 -0.55 -15.46 35.81
CA ALA A 260 -0.05 -14.80 34.61
C ALA A 260 1.47 -15.01 34.39
N ALA A 261 2.26 -15.06 35.46
CA ALA A 261 3.71 -15.33 35.43
C ALA A 261 4.08 -16.72 34.88
N ILE A 262 3.16 -17.68 34.91
CA ILE A 262 3.35 -19.07 34.46
C ILE A 262 2.59 -19.33 33.16
N GLN A 263 1.35 -18.84 33.04
CA GLN A 263 0.48 -19.14 31.89
C GLN A 263 0.82 -18.31 30.67
N GLY A 264 1.13 -17.01 30.85
CA GLY A 264 1.60 -16.13 29.79
C GLY A 264 2.77 -16.73 29.00
N PRO A 265 3.92 -17.03 29.64
CA PRO A 265 5.08 -17.57 28.93
C PRO A 265 4.83 -18.95 28.28
N LYS A 266 3.99 -19.80 28.89
CA LYS A 266 3.59 -21.07 28.27
C LYS A 266 2.76 -20.83 27.00
N ALA A 267 1.78 -19.92 27.07
CA ALA A 267 0.92 -19.56 25.94
C ALA A 267 1.71 -18.98 24.77
N ILE A 268 2.66 -18.07 25.04
CA ILE A 268 3.55 -17.47 24.03
C ILE A 268 4.33 -18.56 23.27
N ARG A 269 4.99 -19.47 24.00
CA ARG A 269 5.81 -20.51 23.36
C ARG A 269 4.99 -21.51 22.54
N TRP A 270 3.89 -22.00 23.12
CA TRP A 270 3.05 -22.98 22.45
C TRP A 270 2.34 -22.39 21.24
N SER A 271 1.83 -21.15 21.33
CA SER A 271 1.17 -20.48 20.20
C SER A 271 2.12 -20.28 19.02
N VAL A 272 3.35 -19.81 19.25
CA VAL A 272 4.37 -19.62 18.20
C VAL A 272 4.77 -20.96 17.57
N THR A 273 4.97 -22.00 18.39
CA THR A 273 5.36 -23.33 17.90
C THR A 273 4.24 -23.96 17.06
N ILE A 274 3.01 -23.97 17.57
CA ILE A 274 1.84 -24.53 16.89
C ILE A 274 1.58 -23.77 15.59
N SER A 275 1.61 -22.44 15.64
CA SER A 275 1.36 -21.57 14.49
C SER A 275 2.45 -21.70 13.42
N GLY A 276 3.71 -21.80 13.83
CA GLY A 276 4.82 -22.03 12.91
C GLY A 276 4.68 -23.34 12.14
N ILE A 277 4.36 -24.44 12.84
CA ILE A 277 4.17 -25.76 12.22
C ILE A 277 2.94 -25.78 11.31
N LEU A 278 1.77 -25.33 11.81
CA LEU A 278 0.53 -25.34 11.04
C LEU A 278 0.61 -24.43 9.82
N GLY A 279 1.24 -23.26 9.97
CA GLY A 279 1.43 -22.34 8.86
C GLY A 279 2.40 -22.88 7.82
N TRP A 280 3.42 -23.63 8.23
CA TRP A 280 4.32 -24.28 7.28
C TRP A 280 3.58 -25.36 6.48
N ILE A 281 2.79 -26.19 7.16
CA ILE A 281 1.93 -27.19 6.51
C ILE A 281 0.97 -26.52 5.54
N LEU A 282 0.28 -25.45 5.97
CA LEU A 282 -0.65 -24.70 5.12
C LEU A 282 0.05 -24.10 3.90
N THR A 283 1.23 -23.51 4.08
CA THR A 283 2.04 -22.95 2.99
C THR A 283 2.42 -24.01 1.97
N VAL A 284 2.91 -25.16 2.44
CA VAL A 284 3.25 -26.31 1.59
C VAL A 284 2.00 -26.78 0.83
N THR A 285 0.86 -26.94 1.51
CA THR A 285 -0.40 -27.33 0.89
C THR A 285 -0.85 -26.33 -0.17
N LEU A 286 -0.81 -25.03 0.11
CA LEU A 286 -1.15 -23.99 -0.87
C LEU A 286 -0.24 -24.08 -2.10
N CYS A 287 1.07 -24.22 -1.93
CA CYS A 287 2.01 -24.37 -3.04
C CYS A 287 1.73 -25.62 -3.90
N PHE A 288 1.38 -26.75 -3.29
CA PHE A 288 0.98 -27.96 -4.03
C PHE A 288 -0.31 -27.79 -4.83
N CYS A 289 -1.20 -26.91 -4.37
CA CYS A 289 -2.50 -26.68 -4.99
C CYS A 289 -2.51 -25.52 -6.02
N ILE A 290 -1.34 -24.96 -6.36
CA ILE A 290 -1.23 -23.94 -7.42
C ILE A 290 -1.45 -24.61 -8.77
N SER A 291 -2.44 -24.14 -9.53
CA SER A 291 -2.73 -24.57 -10.89
C SER A 291 -1.70 -23.97 -11.87
N ASP A 292 -1.70 -22.64 -11.96
CA ASP A 292 -0.81 -21.81 -12.77
C ASP A 292 -0.31 -20.65 -11.91
N LEU A 293 1.02 -20.52 -11.79
CA LEU A 293 1.66 -19.53 -10.93
C LEU A 293 1.36 -18.10 -11.37
N GLU A 294 1.42 -17.81 -12.67
CA GLU A 294 1.22 -16.47 -13.21
C GLU A 294 -0.26 -16.06 -13.10
N ALA A 295 -1.18 -16.97 -13.37
CA ALA A 295 -2.62 -16.73 -13.24
C ALA A 295 -3.03 -16.47 -11.78
N VAL A 296 -2.43 -17.19 -10.83
CA VAL A 296 -2.68 -16.99 -9.39
C VAL A 296 -2.11 -15.65 -8.91
N ILE A 297 -0.89 -15.28 -9.33
CA ILE A 297 -0.27 -13.99 -8.95
C ILE A 297 -1.04 -12.81 -9.55
N LYS A 298 -1.46 -12.91 -10.81
CA LYS A 298 -2.19 -11.85 -11.53
C LYS A 298 -3.71 -11.95 -11.35
N SER A 299 -4.18 -12.77 -10.42
CA SER A 299 -5.61 -13.05 -10.26
C SER A 299 -6.39 -11.75 -10.01
N PRO A 300 -7.48 -11.51 -10.76
CA PRO A 300 -8.34 -10.34 -10.55
C PRO A 300 -9.12 -10.38 -9.23
N THR A 301 -9.07 -11.50 -8.48
CA THR A 301 -9.61 -11.58 -7.10
C THR A 301 -8.90 -10.64 -6.14
N GLY A 302 -7.68 -10.18 -6.46
CA GLY A 302 -6.87 -9.29 -5.63
C GLY A 302 -6.21 -9.98 -4.44
N VAL A 303 -6.50 -11.26 -4.19
CA VAL A 303 -5.89 -12.10 -3.14
C VAL A 303 -5.51 -13.44 -3.76
N PRO A 304 -4.22 -13.69 -4.10
CA PRO A 304 -3.80 -14.90 -4.81
C PRO A 304 -4.26 -16.21 -4.17
N ALA A 305 -4.29 -16.28 -2.83
CA ALA A 305 -4.80 -17.46 -2.16
C ALA A 305 -6.27 -17.74 -2.52
N ALA A 306 -7.15 -16.73 -2.62
CA ALA A 306 -8.55 -16.91 -2.99
C ALA A 306 -8.72 -17.62 -4.34
N GLN A 307 -7.82 -17.34 -5.30
CA GLN A 307 -7.80 -18.04 -6.59
C GLN A 307 -7.49 -19.53 -6.44
N ILE A 308 -6.56 -19.91 -5.56
CA ILE A 308 -6.24 -21.32 -5.29
C ILE A 308 -7.47 -22.07 -4.76
N PHE A 309 -8.23 -21.45 -3.86
CA PHE A 309 -9.48 -22.04 -3.36
C PHE A 309 -10.55 -22.16 -4.47
N LEU A 310 -10.61 -21.18 -5.37
CA LEU A 310 -11.53 -21.21 -6.50
C LEU A 310 -11.18 -22.32 -7.50
N ASP A 311 -9.90 -22.47 -7.83
CA ASP A 311 -9.41 -23.46 -8.79
C ASP A 311 -9.57 -24.89 -8.25
N ALA A 312 -9.41 -25.08 -6.93
CA ALA A 312 -9.54 -26.38 -6.30
C ALA A 312 -10.99 -26.91 -6.27
N ALA A 313 -11.98 -26.05 -6.03
CA ALA A 313 -13.34 -26.49 -5.69
C ALA A 313 -14.48 -25.72 -6.39
N GLY A 314 -14.17 -24.87 -7.36
CA GLY A 314 -15.12 -24.02 -8.07
C GLY A 314 -15.78 -22.98 -7.16
N LYS A 315 -16.80 -22.29 -7.68
CA LYS A 315 -17.45 -21.15 -7.01
C LYS A 315 -18.02 -21.53 -5.64
N THR A 316 -18.81 -22.60 -5.57
CA THR A 316 -19.51 -23.01 -4.35
C THR A 316 -18.55 -23.56 -3.29
N GLY A 317 -17.71 -24.53 -3.67
CA GLY A 317 -16.77 -25.17 -2.74
C GLY A 317 -15.65 -24.23 -2.30
N GLY A 318 -15.11 -23.44 -3.23
CA GLY A 318 -14.09 -22.43 -2.95
C GLY A 318 -14.59 -21.36 -1.98
N THR A 319 -15.80 -20.83 -2.21
CA THR A 319 -16.42 -19.84 -1.31
C THR A 319 -16.68 -20.42 0.09
N ALA A 320 -17.15 -21.68 0.18
CA ALA A 320 -17.41 -22.32 1.46
C ALA A 320 -16.13 -22.54 2.28
N MET A 321 -15.02 -22.93 1.64
CA MET A 321 -13.71 -23.02 2.30
C MET A 321 -13.19 -21.64 2.70
N TRP A 322 -13.30 -20.66 1.80
CA TRP A 322 -12.81 -19.29 2.03
C TRP A 322 -13.55 -18.57 3.16
N PHE A 323 -14.82 -18.90 3.39
CA PHE A 323 -15.56 -18.41 4.56
C PHE A 323 -14.86 -18.76 5.88
N TRP A 324 -14.34 -19.98 6.05
CA TRP A 324 -13.63 -20.37 7.27
C TRP A 324 -12.30 -19.63 7.43
N VAL A 325 -11.61 -19.36 6.31
CA VAL A 325 -10.40 -18.54 6.27
C VAL A 325 -10.70 -17.11 6.76
N ILE A 326 -11.76 -16.49 6.23
CA ILE A 326 -12.22 -15.16 6.67
C ILE A 326 -12.63 -15.16 8.14
N LEU A 327 -13.36 -16.19 8.59
CA LEU A 327 -13.81 -16.28 9.98
C LEU A 327 -12.64 -16.25 10.96
N VAL A 328 -11.57 -17.01 10.67
CA VAL A 328 -10.36 -16.97 11.50
C VAL A 328 -9.65 -15.61 11.40
N GLN A 329 -9.62 -14.96 10.23
CA GLN A 329 -9.05 -13.63 10.11
C GLN A 329 -9.81 -12.59 10.96
N VAL A 330 -11.14 -12.68 11.02
CA VAL A 330 -12.00 -11.83 11.87
C VAL A 330 -11.67 -12.06 13.35
N PHE A 331 -11.51 -13.31 13.77
CA PHE A 331 -11.10 -13.64 15.14
C PHE A 331 -9.72 -13.06 15.48
N THR A 332 -8.78 -13.15 14.54
CA THR A 332 -7.45 -12.54 14.67
C THR A 332 -7.53 -11.03 14.90
N GLY A 333 -8.40 -10.34 14.13
CA GLY A 333 -8.64 -8.90 14.29
C GLY A 333 -9.24 -8.54 15.65
N CYS A 334 -10.16 -9.34 16.18
CA CYS A 334 -10.69 -9.18 17.52
C CYS A 334 -9.60 -9.30 18.59
N SER A 335 -8.79 -10.37 18.55
CA SER A 335 -7.75 -10.62 19.55
C SER A 335 -6.62 -9.58 19.50
N ALA A 336 -6.25 -9.12 18.30
CA ALA A 336 -5.26 -8.05 18.12
C ALA A 336 -5.80 -6.69 18.62
N MET A 337 -7.08 -6.37 18.36
CA MET A 337 -7.71 -5.17 18.93
C MET A 337 -7.76 -5.26 20.46
N LEU A 338 -7.97 -6.44 21.02
CA LEU A 338 -7.94 -6.66 22.46
C LEU A 338 -6.55 -6.30 23.04
N ALA A 339 -5.46 -6.80 22.45
CA ALA A 339 -4.09 -6.46 22.85
C ALA A 339 -3.84 -4.94 22.83
N LEU A 340 -4.14 -4.31 21.69
CA LEU A 340 -3.90 -2.89 21.44
C LEU A 340 -4.61 -2.00 22.46
N THR A 341 -5.85 -2.33 22.79
CA THR A 341 -6.66 -1.51 23.70
C THR A 341 -6.18 -1.59 25.15
N ARG A 342 -5.66 -2.74 25.58
CA ARG A 342 -5.05 -2.91 26.91
C ARG A 342 -3.69 -2.23 26.99
N MET A 343 -2.89 -2.30 25.93
CA MET A 343 -1.66 -1.52 25.81
C MET A 343 -1.97 -0.02 25.94
N ALA A 344 -2.90 0.51 25.12
CA ALA A 344 -3.26 1.93 25.13
C ALA A 344 -3.81 2.40 26.48
N TYR A 345 -4.54 1.55 27.19
CA TYR A 345 -4.99 1.79 28.55
C TYR A 345 -3.80 1.91 29.53
N ALA A 346 -2.89 0.94 29.54
CA ALA A 346 -1.72 0.94 30.42
C ALA A 346 -0.81 2.14 30.14
N PHE A 347 -0.58 2.46 28.86
CA PHE A 347 0.23 3.60 28.44
C PHE A 347 -0.44 4.95 28.81
N SER A 348 -1.78 5.00 28.77
CA SER A 348 -2.55 6.15 29.30
C SER A 348 -2.44 6.25 30.82
N ARG A 349 -2.54 5.14 31.56
CA ARG A 349 -2.42 5.09 33.03
C ARG A 349 -1.08 5.66 33.49
N ASP A 350 -0.01 5.36 32.76
CA ASP A 350 1.34 5.87 33.04
C ASP A 350 1.58 7.32 32.56
N GLY A 351 0.55 7.98 32.00
CA GLY A 351 0.62 9.37 31.60
C GLY A 351 1.36 9.63 30.30
N ALA A 352 1.57 8.61 29.46
CA ALA A 352 2.29 8.74 28.20
C ALA A 352 1.43 9.30 27.05
N LEU A 353 0.10 9.23 27.15
CA LEU A 353 -0.84 9.75 26.14
C LEU A 353 -1.45 11.11 26.52
N PRO A 354 -1.77 11.97 25.53
CA PRO A 354 -2.50 13.21 25.78
C PRO A 354 -3.90 12.89 26.33
N HIS A 355 -4.39 13.69 27.28
CA HIS A 355 -5.63 13.40 28.01
C HIS A 355 -5.66 12.01 28.68
N SER A 356 -4.49 11.49 29.08
CA SER A 356 -4.29 10.23 29.81
C SER A 356 -5.37 9.90 30.84
N ARG A 357 -5.76 10.86 31.69
CA ARG A 357 -6.79 10.70 32.74
C ARG A 357 -8.17 10.29 32.22
N PHE A 358 -8.49 10.55 30.95
CA PHE A 358 -9.75 10.14 30.33
C PHE A 358 -9.67 8.71 29.78
N PHE A 359 -8.57 8.39 29.10
CA PHE A 359 -8.34 7.10 28.46
C PHE A 359 -7.93 6.00 29.45
N SER A 360 -7.38 6.36 30.61
CA SER A 360 -7.06 5.44 31.71
C SER A 360 -8.26 5.11 32.61
N LYS A 361 -9.50 5.45 32.24
CA LYS A 361 -10.69 5.12 33.04
C LYS A 361 -11.27 3.77 32.63
N ILE A 362 -11.47 2.90 33.63
CA ILE A 362 -12.22 1.65 33.47
C ILE A 362 -13.72 1.93 33.65
N ASN A 363 -14.55 1.32 32.80
CA ASN A 363 -16.00 1.41 32.94
C ASN A 363 -16.46 0.49 34.10
N PRO A 364 -17.20 1.01 35.10
CA PRO A 364 -17.65 0.22 36.25
C PRO A 364 -18.56 -0.97 35.90
N GLN A 365 -19.34 -0.89 34.82
CA GLN A 365 -20.28 -1.94 34.41
C GLN A 365 -19.59 -3.07 33.66
N THR A 366 -18.74 -2.75 32.69
CA THR A 366 -18.09 -3.74 31.82
C THR A 366 -16.76 -4.24 32.38
N ARG A 367 -16.17 -3.50 33.34
CA ARG A 367 -14.80 -3.73 33.87
C ARG A 367 -13.73 -3.72 32.78
N THR A 368 -13.97 -2.98 31.70
CA THR A 368 -13.05 -2.83 30.55
C THR A 368 -12.77 -1.35 30.24
N PRO A 369 -11.62 -1.03 29.61
CA PRO A 369 -11.23 0.36 29.33
C PRO A 369 -11.88 0.89 28.04
N VAL A 370 -13.21 1.08 28.05
CA VAL A 370 -14.01 1.46 26.86
C VAL A 370 -13.50 2.74 26.18
N ASN A 371 -13.03 3.73 26.94
CA ASN A 371 -12.49 4.97 26.35
C ASN A 371 -11.23 4.73 25.53
N ALA A 372 -10.32 3.86 25.99
CA ALA A 372 -9.13 3.47 25.25
C ALA A 372 -9.50 2.64 24.01
N VAL A 373 -10.53 1.80 24.10
CA VAL A 373 -11.05 1.03 22.96
C VAL A 373 -11.41 1.94 21.79
N TRP A 374 -12.25 2.95 22.03
CA TRP A 374 -12.70 3.84 20.96
C TRP A 374 -11.62 4.78 20.46
N LEU A 375 -10.63 5.14 21.29
CA LEU A 375 -9.43 5.83 20.83
C LEU A 375 -8.69 5.00 19.77
N CYS A 376 -8.44 3.72 20.06
CA CYS A 376 -7.76 2.82 19.13
C CYS A 376 -8.58 2.60 17.85
N VAL A 377 -9.91 2.43 17.96
CA VAL A 377 -10.80 2.29 16.80
C VAL A 377 -10.72 3.52 15.89
N VAL A 378 -10.86 4.73 16.45
CA VAL A 378 -10.78 5.98 15.66
C VAL A 378 -9.41 6.14 15.01
N PHE A 379 -8.34 5.80 15.73
CA PHE A 379 -6.98 5.86 15.20
C PHE A 379 -6.78 4.87 14.05
N CYS A 380 -7.16 3.60 14.22
CA CYS A 380 -7.08 2.58 13.16
C CYS A 380 -7.96 2.95 11.95
N CYS A 381 -9.17 3.49 12.15
CA CYS A 381 -10.01 4.00 11.07
C CYS A 381 -9.33 5.14 10.30
N SER A 382 -8.64 6.03 11.03
CA SER A 382 -7.90 7.14 10.40
C SER A 382 -6.74 6.62 9.55
N LEU A 383 -6.07 5.54 9.99
CA LEU A 383 -5.04 4.88 9.18
C LEU A 383 -5.65 4.27 7.92
N THR A 384 -6.76 3.54 8.00
CA THR A 384 -7.35 2.88 6.82
C THR A 384 -7.92 3.87 5.80
N LEU A 385 -8.35 5.07 6.22
CA LEU A 385 -8.77 6.14 5.31
C LEU A 385 -7.66 6.60 4.35
N ILE A 386 -6.38 6.43 4.71
CA ILE A 386 -5.23 6.75 3.83
C ILE A 386 -5.30 5.95 2.52
N ALA A 387 -5.89 4.74 2.57
CA ALA A 387 -6.05 3.89 1.40
C ALA A 387 -6.91 4.50 0.28
N ILE A 388 -7.81 5.45 0.61
CA ILE A 388 -8.63 6.17 -0.37
C ILE A 388 -7.73 7.03 -1.27
N GLY A 389 -6.71 7.67 -0.69
CA GLY A 389 -5.75 8.48 -1.44
C GLY A 389 -4.69 7.63 -2.15
N SER A 390 -4.20 6.58 -1.50
CA SER A 390 -3.19 5.68 -2.07
C SER A 390 -3.16 4.32 -1.36
N THR A 391 -3.51 3.26 -2.10
CA THR A 391 -3.40 1.87 -1.63
C THR A 391 -1.95 1.47 -1.34
N GLN A 392 -0.99 2.01 -2.08
CA GLN A 392 0.44 1.80 -1.86
C GLN A 392 0.90 2.40 -0.53
N THR A 393 0.42 3.62 -0.20
CA THR A 393 0.80 4.32 1.03
C THR A 393 0.32 3.55 2.26
N ILE A 394 -0.93 3.06 2.24
CA ILE A 394 -1.45 2.30 3.39
C ILE A 394 -0.74 0.95 3.55
N VAL A 395 -0.40 0.26 2.45
CA VAL A 395 0.37 -0.99 2.49
C VAL A 395 1.78 -0.73 3.04
N ALA A 396 2.41 0.40 2.68
CA ALA A 396 3.69 0.80 3.26
C ALA A 396 3.59 1.04 4.78
N VAL A 397 2.50 1.64 5.27
CA VAL A 397 2.24 1.78 6.71
C VAL A 397 2.09 0.41 7.37
N PHE A 398 1.37 -0.52 6.74
CA PHE A 398 1.20 -1.88 7.26
C PHE A 398 2.52 -2.64 7.33
N ASN A 399 3.43 -2.45 6.37
CA ASN A 399 4.75 -3.08 6.37
C ASN A 399 5.67 -2.60 7.53
N ILE A 400 5.40 -1.44 8.15
CA ILE A 400 6.16 -0.95 9.32
C ILE A 400 5.79 -1.72 10.59
N THR A 401 4.59 -2.32 10.65
CA THR A 401 4.07 -3.05 11.80
C THR A 401 5.09 -4.02 12.38
N ALA A 402 5.59 -4.94 11.54
CA ALA A 402 6.48 -6.01 11.98
C ALA A 402 7.83 -5.46 12.49
N PRO A 403 8.56 -4.59 11.75
CA PRO A 403 9.76 -3.95 12.26
C PRO A 403 9.55 -3.18 13.57
N ALA A 404 8.45 -2.41 13.68
CA ALA A 404 8.19 -1.60 14.88
C ALA A 404 7.97 -2.47 16.13
N LEU A 405 7.17 -3.53 16.01
CA LEU A 405 6.94 -4.48 17.09
C LEU A 405 8.21 -5.26 17.45
N ASP A 406 8.91 -5.81 16.45
CA ASP A 406 10.13 -6.58 16.66
C ASP A 406 11.24 -5.75 17.30
N PHE A 407 11.41 -4.48 16.90
CA PHE A 407 12.34 -3.57 17.56
C PHE A 407 11.92 -3.25 18.99
N SER A 408 10.62 -3.15 19.29
CA SER A 408 10.16 -2.96 20.68
C SER A 408 10.66 -4.09 21.59
N TYR A 409 10.71 -5.33 21.09
CA TYR A 409 11.23 -6.49 21.82
C TYR A 409 12.76 -6.51 21.87
N ALA A 410 13.41 -6.32 20.71
CA ALA A 410 14.86 -6.37 20.59
C ALA A 410 15.54 -5.29 21.46
N LEU A 411 14.93 -4.11 21.57
CA LEU A 411 15.44 -3.02 22.41
C LEU A 411 15.40 -3.36 23.90
N VAL A 412 14.32 -3.95 24.43
CA VAL A 412 14.26 -4.37 25.85
C VAL A 412 15.27 -5.49 26.13
N ILE A 413 15.37 -6.45 25.21
CA ILE A 413 16.34 -7.56 25.31
C ILE A 413 17.77 -7.02 25.32
N LEU A 414 18.06 -6.05 24.46
CA LEU A 414 19.36 -5.37 24.41
C LEU A 414 19.63 -4.59 25.70
N ALA A 415 18.68 -3.79 26.18
CA ALA A 415 18.79 -3.05 27.43
C ALA A 415 19.13 -3.97 28.61
N ARG A 416 18.45 -5.11 28.74
CA ARG A 416 18.74 -6.11 29.78
C ARG A 416 20.18 -6.63 29.70
N ASN A 417 20.70 -6.87 28.50
CA ASN A 417 22.06 -7.36 28.33
C ASN A 417 23.11 -6.25 28.52
N LEU A 418 22.82 -5.01 28.12
CA LEU A 418 23.74 -3.87 28.27
C LEU A 418 23.90 -3.45 29.73
N TYR A 419 22.82 -3.51 30.51
CA TYR A 419 22.80 -3.09 31.91
C TYR A 419 22.88 -4.26 32.90
N SER A 420 23.24 -5.47 32.44
CA SER A 420 23.30 -6.67 33.30
C SER A 420 24.24 -6.51 34.50
N ASP A 421 25.27 -5.68 34.37
CA ASP A 421 26.27 -5.44 35.41
C ASP A 421 25.83 -4.35 36.39
N ARG A 422 24.84 -3.52 36.02
CA ARG A 422 24.33 -2.40 36.82
C ARG A 422 23.01 -2.73 37.53
N ILE A 423 22.19 -3.62 36.97
CA ILE A 423 20.89 -4.01 37.53
C ILE A 423 20.79 -5.52 37.66
N LYS A 424 20.43 -5.96 38.87
CA LYS A 424 20.14 -7.37 39.15
C LYS A 424 18.73 -7.71 38.70
N PHE A 425 18.62 -8.44 37.59
CA PHE A 425 17.34 -8.98 37.10
C PHE A 425 16.77 -10.00 38.10
N ILE A 426 15.52 -9.79 38.54
CA ILE A 426 14.77 -10.76 39.35
C ILE A 426 14.05 -11.71 38.40
N PRO A 427 14.40 -13.00 38.38
CA PRO A 427 13.84 -13.90 37.39
C PRO A 427 12.49 -14.45 37.83
N GLY A 428 11.60 -14.66 36.85
CA GLY A 428 10.32 -15.32 37.05
C GLY A 428 10.41 -16.86 37.06
N PRO A 429 9.26 -17.55 37.15
CA PRO A 429 9.17 -19.01 37.11
C PRO A 429 9.75 -19.66 35.84
N TYR A 430 9.70 -18.96 34.70
CA TYR A 430 10.30 -19.42 33.45
C TYR A 430 11.63 -18.71 33.20
N GLN A 431 12.67 -19.51 32.93
CA GLN A 431 14.03 -19.02 32.70
C GLN A 431 14.69 -19.79 31.54
N LEU A 432 15.49 -19.08 30.74
CA LEU A 432 16.29 -19.67 29.66
C LEU A 432 17.63 -20.23 30.17
N GLY A 433 18.06 -19.82 31.37
CA GLY A 433 19.32 -20.23 31.98
C GLY A 433 20.50 -19.95 31.05
N LYS A 434 21.29 -20.98 30.74
CA LYS A 434 22.49 -20.86 29.88
C LYS A 434 22.18 -20.42 28.45
N TRP A 435 20.96 -20.63 27.97
CA TRP A 435 20.54 -20.27 26.62
C TRP A 435 20.10 -18.81 26.48
N GLN A 436 19.99 -18.07 27.60
CA GLN A 436 19.54 -16.68 27.61
C GLN A 436 20.39 -15.76 26.70
N LYS A 437 21.71 -15.72 26.89
CA LYS A 437 22.61 -14.86 26.08
C LYS A 437 22.64 -15.26 24.59
N PRO A 438 22.80 -16.56 24.23
CA PRO A 438 22.74 -16.99 22.83
C PRO A 438 21.42 -16.64 22.14
N THR A 439 20.29 -16.95 22.77
CA THR A 439 18.95 -16.66 22.21
C THR A 439 18.75 -15.16 22.02
N ASN A 440 19.13 -14.34 23.02
CA ASN A 440 19.03 -12.89 22.91
C ASN A 440 19.89 -12.31 21.76
N LEU A 441 21.09 -12.86 21.54
CA LEU A 441 21.96 -12.45 20.44
C LEU A 441 21.37 -12.82 19.08
N ILE A 442 20.85 -14.04 18.93
CA ILE A 442 20.19 -14.50 17.69
C ILE A 442 19.00 -13.59 17.39
N THR A 443 18.15 -13.31 18.37
CA THR A 443 16.99 -12.42 18.25
C THR A 443 17.42 -11.03 17.76
N PHE A 444 18.45 -10.42 18.37
CA PHE A 444 18.88 -9.08 17.97
C PHE A 444 19.44 -9.03 16.54
N ILE A 445 20.26 -10.00 16.15
CA ILE A 445 20.82 -10.11 14.80
C ILE A 445 19.67 -10.32 13.79
N TRP A 446 18.78 -11.26 14.06
CA TRP A 446 17.64 -11.57 13.21
C TRP A 446 16.75 -10.34 13.00
N VAL A 447 16.28 -9.72 14.08
CA VAL A 447 15.41 -8.53 14.02
C VAL A 447 16.08 -7.39 13.25
N SER A 448 17.39 -7.17 13.47
CA SER A 448 18.14 -6.13 12.75
C SER A 448 18.22 -6.42 11.25
N VAL A 449 18.57 -7.65 10.87
CA VAL A 449 18.69 -8.05 9.46
C VAL A 449 17.34 -8.00 8.76
N ILE A 450 16.31 -8.61 9.36
CA ILE A 450 14.99 -8.67 8.73
C ILE A 450 14.39 -7.27 8.62
N SER A 451 14.50 -6.43 9.64
CA SER A 451 13.98 -5.06 9.57
C SER A 451 14.63 -4.25 8.45
N VAL A 452 15.93 -4.41 8.20
CA VAL A 452 16.58 -3.77 7.04
C VAL A 452 15.97 -4.28 5.74
N VAL A 453 15.79 -5.59 5.59
CA VAL A 453 15.17 -6.18 4.38
C VAL A 453 13.74 -5.71 4.18
N LEU A 454 12.91 -5.68 5.23
CA LEU A 454 11.51 -5.27 5.18
C LEU A 454 11.33 -3.78 4.82
N LEU A 455 12.38 -2.98 4.99
CA LEU A 455 12.41 -1.56 4.63
C LEU A 455 12.86 -1.30 3.18
N PHE A 456 13.33 -2.32 2.45
CA PHE A 456 13.68 -2.17 1.03
C PHE A 456 12.43 -2.16 0.13
N PRO A 457 12.49 -1.50 -1.05
CA PRO A 457 11.48 -1.65 -2.10
C PRO A 457 11.39 -3.09 -2.58
N THR A 458 10.16 -3.60 -2.72
CA THR A 458 9.91 -5.00 -3.09
C THR A 458 10.15 -5.30 -4.57
N VAL A 459 10.25 -4.30 -5.44
CA VAL A 459 10.41 -4.47 -6.89
C VAL A 459 11.43 -3.46 -7.46
N ARG A 460 12.23 -3.89 -8.45
CA ARG A 460 13.10 -3.05 -9.28
C ARG A 460 12.63 -3.01 -10.75
N PRO A 461 12.84 -1.87 -11.45
CA PRO A 461 13.49 -0.64 -10.98
C PRO A 461 12.63 0.13 -9.97
N VAL A 462 13.28 0.80 -9.01
CA VAL A 462 12.58 1.57 -7.97
C VAL A 462 12.08 2.89 -8.57
N THR A 463 10.78 3.07 -8.59
CA THR A 463 10.07 4.29 -8.98
C THR A 463 9.54 4.99 -7.74
N VAL A 464 9.07 6.23 -7.88
CA VAL A 464 8.35 6.94 -6.80
C VAL A 464 7.12 6.15 -6.36
N THR A 465 6.48 5.38 -7.26
CA THR A 465 5.25 4.63 -6.97
C THR A 465 5.48 3.29 -6.27
N ASN A 466 6.63 2.63 -6.47
CA ASN A 466 6.94 1.34 -5.82
C ASN A 466 7.97 1.45 -4.68
N MET A 467 8.43 2.66 -4.37
CA MET A 467 9.31 2.93 -3.24
C MET A 467 8.63 2.50 -1.94
N ASN A 468 9.37 1.78 -1.10
CA ASN A 468 8.87 1.43 0.22
C ASN A 468 8.96 2.64 1.16
N TYR A 469 7.87 3.39 1.27
CA TYR A 469 7.76 4.56 2.15
C TYR A 469 7.77 4.23 3.65
N ALA A 470 7.87 2.94 4.02
CA ALA A 470 8.01 2.50 5.40
C ALA A 470 9.17 3.20 6.12
N VAL A 471 10.30 3.42 5.46
CA VAL A 471 11.48 4.11 6.03
C VAL A 471 11.17 5.57 6.38
N ALA A 472 10.53 6.29 5.47
CA ALA A 472 10.19 7.70 5.66
C ALA A 472 9.18 7.86 6.81
N MET A 473 8.21 6.95 6.89
CA MET A 473 7.20 6.94 7.93
C MET A 473 7.78 6.51 9.30
N ALA A 474 8.66 5.51 9.34
CA ALA A 474 9.40 5.15 10.56
C ALA A 474 10.26 6.32 11.05
N GLY A 475 10.90 7.05 10.13
CA GLY A 475 11.61 8.29 10.42
C GLY A 475 10.69 9.38 10.99
N PHE A 476 9.52 9.59 10.39
CA PHE A 476 8.52 10.53 10.89
C PHE A 476 8.03 10.16 12.29
N ILE A 477 7.72 8.89 12.54
CA ILE A 477 7.30 8.38 13.86
C ILE A 477 8.40 8.60 14.90
N GLY A 478 9.66 8.30 14.53
CA GLY A 478 10.82 8.55 15.40
C GLY A 478 10.97 10.04 15.72
N VAL A 479 10.89 10.91 14.71
CA VAL A 479 10.95 12.38 14.88
C VAL A 479 9.76 12.90 15.69
N PHE A 480 8.55 12.36 15.50
CA PHE A 480 7.38 12.75 16.27
C PHE A 480 7.51 12.33 17.74
N SER A 481 7.88 11.08 18.00
CA SER A 481 8.06 10.55 19.37
C SER A 481 9.19 11.25 20.12
N LEU A 482 10.35 11.44 19.49
CA LEU A 482 11.49 12.17 20.06
C LEU A 482 11.24 13.68 20.11
N GLY A 483 10.53 14.23 19.12
CA GLY A 483 10.12 15.63 19.11
C GLY A 483 9.18 15.94 20.27
N TRP A 484 8.19 15.08 20.53
CA TRP A 484 7.32 15.17 21.69
C TRP A 484 8.10 14.99 23.01
N TRP A 485 9.09 14.09 23.02
CA TRP A 485 10.02 13.93 24.14
C TRP A 485 10.73 15.24 24.50
N PHE A 486 11.38 15.87 23.53
CA PHE A 486 12.14 17.11 23.76
C PHE A 486 11.25 18.35 23.92
N ALA A 487 10.05 18.37 23.35
CA ALA A 487 9.11 19.48 23.47
C ALA A 487 8.46 19.60 24.86
N GLY A 488 8.45 18.53 25.65
CA GLY A 488 7.98 18.62 27.04
C GLY A 488 7.75 17.31 27.78
N ALA A 489 7.69 16.15 27.10
CA ALA A 489 7.48 14.89 27.82
C ALA A 489 8.68 14.48 28.69
N ASN A 490 9.89 14.91 28.37
CA ASN A 490 11.06 14.75 29.25
C ASN A 490 10.90 15.41 30.64
N MET A 491 10.01 16.39 30.77
CA MET A 491 9.70 17.07 32.03
C MET A 491 8.51 16.46 32.78
N SER A 492 7.67 15.65 32.12
CA SER A 492 6.41 15.15 32.69
C SER A 492 6.30 13.63 32.80
N TYR A 493 7.03 12.89 31.95
CA TYR A 493 7.03 11.43 31.92
C TYR A 493 8.24 10.88 32.66
N THR A 494 7.98 10.15 33.74
CA THR A 494 8.99 9.59 34.64
C THR A 494 9.17 8.07 34.44
N GLY A 495 8.59 7.50 33.37
CA GLY A 495 8.45 6.06 33.21
C GLY A 495 7.17 5.52 33.88
N PRO A 496 7.00 4.18 33.93
CA PRO A 496 5.83 3.55 34.52
C PRO A 496 5.62 3.97 35.99
N ARG A 497 4.42 4.45 36.30
CA ARG A 497 4.09 5.06 37.61
C ARG A 497 3.56 3.99 38.55
N THR A 498 4.47 3.36 39.28
CA THR A 498 4.15 2.34 40.29
C THR A 498 4.20 2.96 41.69
N SER A 499 3.31 2.56 42.60
CA SER A 499 3.45 2.87 44.02
C SER A 499 4.65 2.09 44.58
N GLU A 500 5.68 2.79 45.07
CA GLU A 500 6.89 2.15 45.61
C GLU A 500 6.57 1.36 46.89
N MET A 501 6.61 0.03 46.81
CA MET A 501 6.93 -0.86 47.94
C MET A 501 7.64 -2.11 47.40
N ILE A 502 8.90 -1.96 46.97
CA ILE A 502 9.80 -3.11 46.87
C ILE A 502 10.41 -3.30 48.27
N ILE A 503 9.74 -4.10 49.11
CA ILE A 503 10.33 -4.56 50.37
C ILE A 503 10.98 -5.93 50.09
N PRO A 504 12.32 -6.05 50.10
CA PRO A 504 12.97 -7.34 50.25
C PRO A 504 12.70 -7.83 51.68
N ILE A 505 12.17 -9.05 51.84
CA ILE A 505 12.07 -9.67 53.16
C ILE A 505 13.51 -9.94 53.65
N GLY A 506 13.93 -9.21 54.67
CA GLY A 506 15.22 -9.38 55.35
C GLY A 506 15.35 -8.44 56.56
N ASP A 507 15.01 -9.01 57.73
CA ASP A 507 15.35 -8.68 59.13
C ASP A 507 15.08 -7.28 59.72
N GLU A 508 14.76 -7.33 61.02
CA GLU A 508 14.27 -6.29 61.93
C GLU A 508 15.16 -5.02 62.06
N ASP A 509 14.52 -3.97 62.59
CA ASP A 509 15.03 -2.71 63.14
C ASP A 509 15.37 -1.55 62.17
N SER A 510 14.47 -0.55 62.12
CA SER A 510 14.69 0.78 62.73
C SER A 510 13.60 1.78 62.35
N ASN A 511 13.08 2.48 63.36
CA ASN A 511 12.19 3.64 63.23
C ASN A 511 12.95 4.86 62.69
N ALA A 512 12.36 5.60 61.75
CA ALA A 512 12.54 7.05 61.66
C ALA A 512 11.35 7.68 60.90
N ASP A 513 10.62 8.50 61.64
CA ASP A 513 9.64 9.49 61.19
C ASP A 513 10.38 10.64 60.49
N ASP A 514 9.84 11.18 59.39
CA ASP A 514 9.97 12.60 59.03
C ASP A 514 9.05 12.93 57.84
N GLY A 515 8.03 13.73 58.13
CA GLY A 515 7.12 14.30 57.15
C GLY A 515 7.70 15.53 56.45
N ILE A 516 7.44 15.67 55.15
CA ILE A 516 7.61 16.93 54.42
C ILE A 516 6.37 17.19 53.58
N ASN A 517 5.65 18.26 53.95
CA ASN A 517 4.56 18.87 53.20
C ASN A 517 5.11 19.54 51.92
N GLU A 518 4.73 19.06 50.73
CA GLU A 518 5.09 19.65 49.43
C GLU A 518 3.86 20.15 48.62
N ASP A 519 2.73 20.40 49.29
CA ASP A 519 1.43 20.67 48.63
C ASP A 519 1.15 22.14 48.26
N THR A 520 2.12 23.06 48.35
CA THR A 520 1.85 24.50 48.16
C THR A 520 2.45 25.16 46.91
N ASP A 521 3.37 24.54 46.17
CA ASP A 521 3.97 25.17 44.96
C ASP A 521 3.36 24.69 43.61
N ILE A 522 2.51 23.65 43.62
CA ILE A 522 1.92 23.06 42.41
C ILE A 522 0.75 23.90 41.86
N ASN A 523 -0.01 24.56 42.74
CA ASN A 523 -1.25 25.24 42.35
C ASN A 523 -1.06 26.57 41.61
N GLU A 524 0.08 27.26 41.77
CA GLU A 524 0.38 28.47 40.99
C GLU A 524 0.91 28.15 39.58
N ARG A 525 1.71 27.09 39.43
CA ARG A 525 2.23 26.66 38.11
C ARG A 525 1.12 26.07 37.21
N VAL A 526 0.14 25.38 37.79
CA VAL A 526 -1.04 24.85 37.07
C VAL A 526 -1.96 25.98 36.54
N ARG A 527 -1.96 27.16 37.18
CA ARG A 527 -2.78 28.30 36.76
C ARG A 527 -2.20 29.03 35.54
N LEU A 528 -0.88 29.10 35.42
CA LEU A 528 -0.16 29.60 34.24
C LEU A 528 -0.17 28.61 33.05
N MET A 529 -0.30 27.30 33.30
CA MET A 529 -0.44 26.27 32.26
C MET A 529 -1.77 26.34 31.48
N ARG A 530 -2.88 26.76 32.11
CA ARG A 530 -4.20 26.84 31.43
C ARG A 530 -4.27 27.93 30.37
N ALA A 531 -3.42 28.96 30.46
CA ALA A 531 -3.43 30.10 29.52
C ALA A 531 -2.56 29.87 28.26
N ARG A 532 -1.65 28.89 28.26
CA ARG A 532 -0.77 28.61 27.11
C ARG A 532 -1.10 27.32 26.34
N LEU A 533 -1.85 26.39 26.95
CA LEU A 533 -2.31 25.17 26.28
C LEU A 533 -3.52 25.41 25.35
N ALA A 534 -4.24 26.52 25.51
CA ALA A 534 -5.42 26.87 24.72
C ALA A 534 -5.11 27.39 23.30
N ILE A 535 -3.85 27.60 22.94
CA ILE A 535 -3.45 28.19 21.64
C ILE A 535 -2.82 27.14 20.68
N VAL A 536 -2.55 25.91 21.13
CA VAL A 536 -1.95 24.87 20.27
C VAL A 536 -2.92 23.72 19.92
N VAL A 537 -4.05 23.59 20.62
CA VAL A 537 -5.00 22.46 20.42
C VAL A 537 -6.31 22.87 19.69
N VAL A 538 -6.44 24.13 19.25
CA VAL A 538 -7.67 24.62 18.55
C VAL A 538 -7.44 24.93 17.06
N THR A 539 -6.27 24.64 16.49
CA THR A 539 -5.98 24.91 15.05
C THR A 539 -5.88 23.67 14.15
N THR A 540 -6.27 22.47 14.61
CA THR A 540 -6.31 21.27 13.76
C THR A 540 -7.71 20.76 13.42
N LEU A 541 -8.76 21.51 13.75
CA LEU A 541 -10.12 21.28 13.22
C LEU A 541 -10.48 22.36 12.22
N LEU A 542 -10.41 21.97 10.94
CA LEU A 542 -10.76 22.71 9.72
C LEU A 542 -9.84 23.90 9.40
N PRO A 543 -9.13 23.76 8.27
CA PRO A 543 -9.73 24.28 7.07
C PRO A 543 -10.08 23.11 6.14
N THR A 544 -11.30 23.14 5.61
CA THR A 544 -11.55 22.65 4.25
C THR A 544 -10.67 23.47 3.30
N ILE A 545 -9.38 23.13 3.26
CA ILE A 545 -8.58 23.39 2.08
C ILE A 545 -9.10 22.35 1.10
N ASN A 546 -9.62 22.79 -0.05
CA ASN A 546 -9.55 21.98 -1.25
C ASN A 546 -8.05 21.70 -1.45
N ALA A 547 -7.55 20.65 -0.80
CA ALA A 547 -6.26 20.11 -1.10
C ALA A 547 -6.41 19.61 -2.53
N ALA A 548 -5.89 20.40 -3.49
CA ALA A 548 -5.70 19.94 -4.85
C ALA A 548 -4.71 18.76 -4.75
N SER A 549 -5.26 17.57 -4.55
CA SER A 549 -4.57 16.32 -4.72
C SER A 549 -4.39 16.12 -6.22
N SER A 550 -3.18 15.77 -6.65
CA SER A 550 -2.91 15.31 -8.01
C SER A 550 -3.65 13.99 -8.23
N THR A 551 -4.93 14.11 -8.56
CA THR A 551 -5.86 13.00 -8.72
C THR A 551 -6.26 12.93 -10.18
N LEU A 552 -6.18 11.73 -10.72
CA LEU A 552 -6.77 11.42 -11.99
C LEU A 552 -8.30 11.37 -11.79
N GLN A 553 -9.02 12.35 -12.33
CA GLN A 553 -10.45 12.51 -12.14
C GLN A 553 -11.20 12.06 -13.38
N LEU A 554 -12.14 11.12 -13.22
CA LEU A 554 -13.08 10.77 -14.29
C LEU A 554 -14.07 11.91 -14.49
N ILE A 555 -14.10 12.47 -15.70
CA ILE A 555 -15.07 13.49 -16.09
C ILE A 555 -16.15 12.79 -16.95
N PRO A 556 -17.43 12.77 -16.50
CA PRO A 556 -18.49 12.09 -17.23
C PRO A 556 -18.66 12.67 -18.66
N PRO A 557 -18.89 11.84 -19.70
CA PRO A 557 -19.10 12.29 -21.08
C PRO A 557 -20.17 13.38 -21.26
N SER A 558 -21.18 13.41 -20.39
CA SER A 558 -22.29 14.37 -20.40
C SER A 558 -21.92 15.75 -19.84
N SER A 559 -20.72 15.92 -19.29
CA SER A 559 -20.33 17.13 -18.55
C SER A 559 -19.47 18.12 -19.34
N PHE A 560 -19.13 17.83 -20.60
CA PHE A 560 -18.28 18.70 -21.42
C PHE A 560 -18.70 18.77 -22.89
N GLY A 561 -19.10 19.97 -23.34
CA GLY A 561 -19.23 20.35 -24.75
C GLY A 561 -19.99 19.39 -25.69
N PRO A 562 -19.91 19.61 -27.01
CA PRO A 562 -20.37 18.65 -28.00
C PRO A 562 -19.53 17.37 -27.98
N ASN A 563 -20.15 16.23 -27.68
CA ASN A 563 -19.49 14.92 -27.59
C ASN A 563 -20.38 13.82 -28.19
N PRO A 564 -20.57 13.81 -29.53
CA PRO A 564 -21.60 12.98 -30.18
C PRO A 564 -21.33 11.47 -30.11
N THR A 565 -20.06 11.05 -29.96
CA THR A 565 -19.68 9.64 -29.77
C THR A 565 -19.53 9.26 -28.30
N ASN A 566 -19.81 10.18 -27.37
CA ASN A 566 -19.79 9.94 -25.92
C ASN A 566 -18.41 9.49 -25.40
N VAL A 567 -17.33 10.04 -25.98
CA VAL A 567 -15.94 9.79 -25.54
C VAL A 567 -15.81 10.16 -24.05
N GLY A 568 -15.24 9.30 -23.22
CA GLY A 568 -14.93 9.62 -21.82
C GLY A 568 -13.55 10.24 -21.68
N PHE A 569 -13.25 10.91 -20.57
CA PHE A 569 -11.85 11.21 -20.27
C PHE A 569 -11.55 11.30 -18.79
N TYR A 570 -10.26 11.11 -18.52
CA TYR A 570 -9.67 11.37 -17.24
C TYR A 570 -8.82 12.63 -17.30
N LEU A 571 -9.09 13.56 -16.37
CA LEU A 571 -8.32 14.79 -16.20
C LEU A 571 -7.30 14.58 -15.09
N TYR A 572 -6.04 14.92 -15.33
CA TYR A 572 -5.02 14.96 -14.30
C TYR A 572 -4.48 16.38 -14.13
N LEU A 573 -4.68 16.92 -12.93
CA LEU A 573 -4.22 18.23 -12.51
C LEU A 573 -3.03 18.06 -11.56
N PRO A 574 -1.80 18.46 -11.94
CA PRO A 574 -0.65 18.37 -11.05
C PRO A 574 -0.77 19.30 -9.85
N LYS A 575 -0.09 18.99 -8.75
CA LYS A 575 -0.13 19.81 -7.52
C LYS A 575 0.41 21.23 -7.74
N ASN A 576 1.42 21.37 -8.60
CA ASN A 576 2.11 22.61 -8.89
C ASN A 576 1.81 23.05 -10.33
N LEU A 577 0.63 23.62 -10.58
CA LEU A 577 0.29 24.17 -11.88
C LEU A 577 1.15 25.41 -12.19
N ALA A 578 1.62 25.51 -13.44
CA ALA A 578 2.17 26.77 -13.93
C ALA A 578 1.05 27.85 -13.96
N PRO A 579 1.37 29.15 -13.87
CA PRO A 579 0.36 30.22 -13.82
C PRO A 579 -0.61 30.26 -15.01
N SER A 580 -0.17 29.80 -16.17
CA SER A 580 -0.97 29.59 -17.39
C SER A 580 -0.55 28.23 -17.95
N PRO A 581 -1.08 27.13 -17.41
CA PRO A 581 -0.52 25.81 -17.65
C PRO A 581 -0.81 25.33 -19.07
N PRO A 582 0.18 24.74 -19.77
CA PRO A 582 -0.07 24.05 -21.03
C PRO A 582 -1.00 22.85 -20.85
N ILE A 583 -1.65 22.41 -21.93
CA ILE A 583 -2.44 21.17 -21.97
C ILE A 583 -1.70 20.14 -22.83
N LEU A 584 -1.56 18.92 -22.34
CA LEU A 584 -1.11 17.77 -23.11
C LEU A 584 -2.19 16.69 -23.13
N VAL A 585 -2.64 16.34 -24.34
CA VAL A 585 -3.61 15.27 -24.61
C VAL A 585 -2.85 13.99 -24.95
N ASN A 586 -3.22 12.87 -24.35
CA ASN A 586 -2.60 11.57 -24.62
C ASN A 586 -3.63 10.49 -24.96
N PRO A 587 -4.08 10.40 -26.22
CA PRO A 587 -4.95 9.31 -26.67
C PRO A 587 -4.22 7.97 -26.63
N HIS A 588 -4.88 6.93 -26.10
CA HIS A 588 -4.31 5.60 -25.95
C HIS A 588 -4.28 4.81 -27.27
N TRP A 589 -3.56 3.68 -27.30
CA TRP A 589 -3.52 2.73 -28.43
C TRP A 589 -4.76 1.82 -28.44
N CYS A 590 -4.96 1.05 -29.53
CA CYS A 590 -6.01 0.02 -29.60
C CYS A 590 -5.85 -1.00 -28.47
N HIS A 591 -6.94 -1.52 -27.94
CA HIS A 591 -7.03 -2.42 -26.79
C HIS A 591 -6.50 -1.83 -25.46
N GLY A 592 -6.08 -0.56 -25.48
CA GLY A 592 -5.72 0.21 -24.30
C GLY A 592 -6.92 0.90 -23.65
N SER A 593 -6.62 1.71 -22.64
CA SER A 593 -7.57 2.61 -21.97
C SER A 593 -6.87 3.87 -21.52
N ALA A 594 -7.64 4.91 -21.17
CA ALA A 594 -7.10 6.13 -20.58
C ALA A 594 -6.27 5.85 -19.31
N GLN A 595 -6.67 4.87 -18.49
CA GLN A 595 -5.94 4.46 -17.29
C GLN A 595 -4.65 3.72 -17.65
N ALA A 596 -4.66 2.89 -18.70
CA ALA A 596 -3.43 2.25 -19.18
C ALA A 596 -2.44 3.27 -19.75
N ALA A 597 -2.92 4.32 -20.42
CA ALA A 597 -2.09 5.44 -20.85
C ALA A 597 -1.54 6.26 -19.67
N PHE A 598 -2.35 6.46 -18.63
CA PHE A 598 -1.93 7.13 -17.39
C PHE A 598 -0.86 6.34 -16.62
N THR A 599 -1.02 5.02 -16.46
CA THR A 599 -0.06 4.19 -15.72
C THR A 599 1.14 3.76 -16.55
N GLY A 600 0.97 3.65 -17.87
CA GLY A 600 1.97 3.19 -18.83
C GLY A 600 2.95 4.27 -19.31
N THR A 601 2.71 5.54 -19.00
CA THR A 601 3.60 6.66 -19.38
C THR A 601 4.06 7.46 -18.15
N GLN A 602 5.18 8.17 -18.29
CA GLN A 602 5.67 9.07 -17.23
C GLN A 602 5.05 10.47 -17.29
N LEU A 603 4.07 10.71 -18.16
CA LEU A 603 3.55 12.04 -18.47
C LEU A 603 2.89 12.72 -17.27
N ALA A 604 2.16 11.98 -16.43
CA ALA A 604 1.55 12.53 -15.22
C ALA A 604 2.59 12.90 -14.15
N THR A 605 3.60 12.05 -13.94
CA THR A 605 4.72 12.33 -13.03
C THR A 605 5.52 13.56 -13.48
N LEU A 606 5.73 13.70 -14.79
CA LEU A 606 6.40 14.85 -15.37
C LEU A 606 5.53 16.11 -15.29
N ALA A 607 4.20 15.97 -15.37
CA ALA A 607 3.25 17.06 -15.13
C ALA A 607 3.35 17.62 -13.71
N ASP A 608 3.54 16.78 -12.69
CA ASP A 608 3.80 17.22 -11.31
C ASP A 608 5.08 18.05 -11.17
N THR A 609 6.07 17.81 -12.05
CA THR A 609 7.36 18.50 -12.05
C THR A 609 7.32 19.82 -12.82
N TYR A 610 6.67 19.84 -13.98
CA TYR A 610 6.71 20.96 -14.93
C TYR A 610 5.42 21.80 -14.98
N GLY A 611 4.33 21.32 -14.39
CA GLY A 611 3.11 22.09 -14.13
C GLY A 611 2.17 22.25 -15.33
N TYR A 612 2.09 21.26 -16.23
CA TYR A 612 1.12 21.21 -17.32
C TYR A 612 -0.06 20.28 -16.99
N ILE A 613 -1.23 20.51 -17.60
CA ILE A 613 -2.44 19.70 -17.39
C ILE A 613 -2.44 18.54 -18.38
N MET A 614 -2.87 17.37 -17.91
CA MET A 614 -2.98 16.15 -18.72
C MET A 614 -4.44 15.77 -18.97
N ILE A 615 -4.77 15.50 -20.22
CA ILE A 615 -6.06 14.94 -20.65
C ILE A 615 -5.79 13.53 -21.19
N PHE A 616 -6.38 12.52 -20.56
CA PHE A 616 -6.36 11.14 -21.02
C PHE A 616 -7.75 10.76 -21.54
N PRO A 617 -8.02 10.94 -22.84
CA PRO A 617 -9.30 10.54 -23.42
C PRO A 617 -9.40 9.02 -23.50
N ASP A 618 -10.62 8.50 -23.35
CA ASP A 618 -10.94 7.07 -23.38
C ASP A 618 -11.92 6.78 -24.53
N SER A 619 -11.50 5.93 -25.47
CA SER A 619 -12.27 5.65 -26.68
C SER A 619 -13.64 5.04 -26.32
N PRO A 620 -14.74 5.55 -26.91
CA PRO A 620 -16.08 5.00 -26.70
C PRO A 620 -16.27 3.66 -27.42
N ASN A 621 -15.30 3.24 -28.25
CA ASN A 621 -15.30 1.94 -28.89
C ASN A 621 -15.14 0.82 -27.86
N MET A 622 -16.12 -0.08 -27.80
CA MET A 622 -16.14 -1.19 -26.85
C MET A 622 -15.54 -2.48 -27.41
N SER A 623 -15.39 -2.63 -28.73
CA SER A 623 -14.90 -3.87 -29.35
C SER A 623 -13.37 -3.99 -29.30
N ASP A 624 -12.66 -2.95 -29.72
CA ASP A 624 -11.20 -2.98 -29.81
C ASP A 624 -10.54 -1.75 -29.20
N LYS A 625 -11.32 -0.81 -28.64
CA LYS A 625 -10.83 0.44 -28.02
C LYS A 625 -9.97 1.29 -28.99
N CYS A 626 -10.05 1.05 -30.30
CA CYS A 626 -9.43 1.94 -31.28
C CYS A 626 -10.19 3.27 -31.36
N TRP A 627 -9.48 4.32 -31.75
CA TRP A 627 -10.07 5.61 -32.07
C TRP A 627 -10.66 5.58 -33.48
N ASP A 628 -11.83 6.18 -33.66
CA ASP A 628 -12.34 6.41 -35.01
C ASP A 628 -11.44 7.42 -35.73
N VAL A 629 -10.70 6.94 -36.73
CA VAL A 629 -9.84 7.76 -37.61
C VAL A 629 -10.21 7.63 -39.09
N SER A 630 -11.40 7.09 -39.35
CA SER A 630 -11.86 6.72 -40.69
C SER A 630 -13.12 7.46 -41.13
N SER A 631 -14.01 7.82 -40.19
CA SER A 631 -15.26 8.48 -40.53
C SER A 631 -15.06 9.93 -40.99
N THR A 632 -15.94 10.40 -41.88
CA THR A 632 -15.98 11.80 -42.30
C THR A 632 -16.19 12.75 -41.13
N GLN A 633 -16.97 12.33 -40.11
CA GLN A 633 -17.25 13.12 -38.92
C GLN A 633 -15.97 13.45 -38.15
N THR A 634 -15.15 12.43 -37.85
CA THR A 634 -13.88 12.62 -37.13
C THR A 634 -12.85 13.37 -37.98
N LEU A 635 -12.84 13.13 -39.30
CA LEU A 635 -11.89 13.78 -40.23
C LEU A 635 -12.28 15.22 -40.61
N THR A 636 -13.36 15.79 -40.08
CA THR A 636 -13.82 17.15 -40.40
C THR A 636 -13.82 18.04 -39.15
N HIS A 637 -13.33 19.27 -39.27
CA HIS A 637 -13.39 20.27 -38.19
C HIS A 637 -14.84 20.52 -37.76
N ASP A 638 -15.11 20.38 -36.47
CA ASP A 638 -16.45 20.43 -35.86
C ASP A 638 -17.48 19.49 -36.52
N GLY A 639 -17.04 18.45 -37.23
CA GLY A 639 -17.89 17.50 -37.98
C GLY A 639 -18.49 16.37 -37.15
N GLY A 640 -18.10 16.22 -35.88
CA GLY A 640 -18.51 15.13 -35.01
C GLY A 640 -17.37 14.17 -34.64
N GLY A 641 -17.76 12.95 -34.29
CA GLY A 641 -16.82 11.87 -34.06
C GLY A 641 -15.95 12.03 -32.81
N ASP A 642 -14.94 11.17 -32.70
CA ASP A 642 -14.07 11.09 -31.53
C ASP A 642 -13.16 12.32 -31.41
N ALA A 643 -12.70 12.87 -32.53
CA ALA A 643 -11.86 14.07 -32.53
C ALA A 643 -12.60 15.29 -31.95
N GLN A 644 -13.88 15.49 -32.27
CA GLN A 644 -14.65 16.58 -31.66
C GLN A 644 -14.86 16.35 -30.16
N GLY A 645 -15.09 15.10 -29.74
CA GLY A 645 -15.15 14.74 -28.32
C GLY A 645 -13.87 15.15 -27.57
N ILE A 646 -12.70 14.82 -28.10
CA ILE A 646 -11.40 15.20 -27.51
C ILE A 646 -11.22 16.73 -27.48
N VAL A 647 -11.58 17.43 -28.55
CA VAL A 647 -11.48 18.90 -28.61
C VAL A 647 -12.43 19.56 -27.59
N SER A 648 -13.60 18.98 -27.36
CA SER A 648 -14.51 19.44 -26.30
C SER A 648 -13.90 19.29 -24.90
N MET A 649 -13.07 18.26 -24.66
CA MET A 649 -12.32 18.11 -23.41
C MET A 649 -11.28 19.23 -23.25
N VAL A 650 -10.54 19.55 -24.32
CA VAL A 650 -9.58 20.66 -24.32
C VAL A 650 -10.31 21.98 -24.03
N LYS A 651 -11.41 22.27 -24.72
CA LYS A 651 -12.23 23.47 -24.51
C LYS A 651 -12.77 23.52 -23.07
N TYR A 652 -13.18 22.38 -22.50
CA TYR A 652 -13.58 22.29 -21.10
C TYR A 652 -12.43 22.63 -20.15
N VAL A 653 -11.23 22.10 -20.38
CA VAL A 653 -10.07 22.40 -19.53
C VAL A 653 -9.66 23.87 -19.62
N LEU A 654 -9.67 24.46 -20.81
CA LEU A 654 -9.41 25.88 -21.02
C LEU A 654 -10.41 26.75 -20.25
N ALA A 655 -11.70 26.39 -20.27
CA ALA A 655 -12.75 27.14 -19.58
C ALA A 655 -12.70 27.02 -18.05
N ASN A 656 -12.27 25.87 -17.52
CA ASN A 656 -12.40 25.55 -16.08
C ASN A 656 -11.08 25.63 -15.30
N HIS A 657 -9.92 25.56 -15.96
CA HIS A 657 -8.62 25.42 -15.27
C HIS A 657 -7.58 26.49 -15.64
N GLY A 658 -7.99 27.57 -16.31
CA GLY A 658 -7.10 28.71 -16.60
C GLY A 658 -5.89 28.36 -17.48
N ALA A 659 -6.00 27.29 -18.28
CA ALA A 659 -4.93 26.78 -19.12
C ALA A 659 -4.62 27.71 -20.32
N ASP A 660 -3.42 27.60 -20.87
CA ASP A 660 -2.96 28.43 -21.98
C ASP A 660 -3.55 27.96 -23.32
N PRO A 661 -4.45 28.75 -23.97
CA PRO A 661 -5.09 28.37 -25.22
C PRO A 661 -4.12 28.32 -26.42
N LYS A 662 -2.89 28.86 -26.28
CA LYS A 662 -1.85 28.81 -27.31
C LYS A 662 -0.88 27.64 -27.11
N ARG A 663 -1.02 26.87 -26.02
CA ARG A 663 -0.11 25.77 -25.66
C ARG A 663 -0.89 24.49 -25.36
N VAL A 664 -1.57 23.99 -26.39
CA VAL A 664 -2.25 22.69 -26.37
C VAL A 664 -1.48 21.72 -27.26
N PHE A 665 -1.16 20.54 -26.75
CA PHE A 665 -0.33 19.55 -27.41
C PHE A 665 -1.01 18.18 -27.42
N SER A 666 -0.66 17.32 -28.38
CA SER A 666 -1.16 15.93 -28.42
C SER A 666 -0.02 14.95 -28.69
N MET A 667 -0.01 13.81 -27.99
CA MET A 667 0.87 12.70 -28.34
C MET A 667 0.18 11.36 -28.15
N GLY A 668 0.53 10.37 -28.95
CA GLY A 668 0.00 9.01 -28.79
C GLY A 668 0.80 7.97 -29.55
N THR A 669 0.45 6.70 -29.30
CA THR A 669 1.05 5.53 -29.94
C THR A 669 -0.01 4.72 -30.68
N SER A 670 0.32 4.12 -31.83
CA SER A 670 -0.59 3.29 -32.62
C SER A 670 -1.86 4.07 -32.99
N SER A 671 -3.06 3.58 -32.67
CA SER A 671 -4.31 4.32 -32.87
C SER A 671 -4.32 5.71 -32.22
N GLY A 672 -3.66 5.90 -31.07
CA GLY A 672 -3.50 7.22 -30.46
C GLY A 672 -2.56 8.16 -31.24
N ALA A 673 -1.60 7.60 -31.97
CA ALA A 673 -0.76 8.33 -32.92
C ALA A 673 -1.57 8.75 -34.16
N MET A 674 -2.41 7.84 -34.69
CA MET A 674 -3.34 8.17 -35.77
C MET A 674 -4.29 9.29 -35.36
N MET A 675 -4.90 9.19 -34.17
CA MET A 675 -5.76 10.25 -33.63
C MET A 675 -4.98 11.56 -33.41
N THR A 676 -3.71 11.50 -33.00
CA THR A 676 -2.86 12.71 -32.93
C THR A 676 -2.69 13.38 -34.30
N ASN A 677 -2.46 12.62 -35.38
CA ASN A 677 -2.46 13.17 -36.75
C ASN A 677 -3.82 13.78 -37.10
N VAL A 678 -4.94 13.10 -36.77
CA VAL A 678 -6.30 13.62 -36.97
C VAL A 678 -6.50 14.96 -36.28
N LEU A 679 -6.24 15.03 -34.97
CA LEU A 679 -6.41 16.25 -34.17
C LEU A 679 -5.62 17.44 -34.73
N LEU A 680 -4.38 17.22 -35.17
CA LEU A 680 -3.55 18.31 -35.70
C LEU A 680 -3.88 18.68 -37.15
N GLY A 681 -4.40 17.75 -37.93
CA GLY A 681 -4.86 17.99 -39.29
C GLY A 681 -6.19 18.77 -39.33
N SER A 682 -7.18 18.31 -38.55
CA SER A 682 -8.53 18.89 -38.54
C SER A 682 -8.71 20.05 -37.57
N TYR A 683 -7.96 20.16 -36.46
CA TYR A 683 -8.04 21.26 -35.49
C TYR A 683 -6.73 22.06 -35.30
N PRO A 684 -6.18 22.66 -36.39
CA PRO A 684 -4.97 23.47 -36.33
C PRO A 684 -5.14 24.76 -35.50
N ASP A 685 -6.39 25.17 -35.28
CA ASP A 685 -6.84 26.30 -34.46
C ASP A 685 -6.93 25.96 -32.96
N ILE A 686 -6.64 24.72 -32.56
CA ILE A 686 -6.59 24.29 -31.16
C ILE A 686 -5.18 23.87 -30.76
N PHE A 687 -4.54 22.99 -31.53
CA PHE A 687 -3.24 22.41 -31.15
C PHE A 687 -2.05 23.27 -31.63
N ALA A 688 -0.95 23.22 -30.89
CA ALA A 688 0.32 23.89 -31.20
C ALA A 688 1.39 22.90 -31.68
N ALA A 689 1.43 21.68 -31.16
CA ALA A 689 2.35 20.65 -31.64
C ALA A 689 1.85 19.25 -31.32
N GLY A 690 2.39 18.26 -32.03
CA GLY A 690 2.14 16.87 -31.74
C GLY A 690 3.31 15.92 -31.98
N SER A 691 3.16 14.72 -31.43
CA SER A 691 4.12 13.63 -31.59
C SER A 691 3.39 12.30 -31.77
N ALA A 692 3.61 11.65 -32.91
CA ALA A 692 2.91 10.43 -33.30
C ALA A 692 3.91 9.26 -33.37
N TRP A 693 3.61 8.16 -32.67
CA TRP A 693 4.46 6.98 -32.57
C TRP A 693 3.78 5.75 -33.16
N ALA A 694 4.34 5.17 -34.22
CA ALA A 694 3.71 4.13 -35.04
C ALA A 694 2.32 4.58 -35.53
N GLY A 695 2.29 5.64 -36.33
CA GLY A 695 1.06 6.26 -36.84
C GLY A 695 0.86 6.04 -38.35
N VAL A 696 -0.09 6.78 -38.91
CA VAL A 696 -0.35 6.88 -40.35
C VAL A 696 -0.73 8.32 -40.69
N ALA A 697 -0.59 8.70 -41.96
CA ALA A 697 -1.00 10.00 -42.47
C ALA A 697 -2.49 10.29 -42.22
N PHE A 698 -2.83 11.57 -42.03
CA PHE A 698 -4.20 12.03 -41.84
C PHE A 698 -5.11 11.55 -42.98
N GLY A 699 -6.25 10.95 -42.62
CA GLY A 699 -7.22 10.45 -43.60
C GLY A 699 -6.78 9.21 -44.38
N CYS A 700 -5.63 8.61 -44.07
CA CYS A 700 -5.20 7.36 -44.70
C CYS A 700 -6.20 6.22 -44.45
N PHE A 701 -6.78 6.16 -43.24
CA PHE A 701 -7.83 5.20 -42.89
C PHE A 701 -9.24 5.60 -43.37
N SER A 702 -9.41 6.68 -44.14
CA SER A 702 -10.74 7.16 -44.55
C SER A 702 -11.57 6.02 -45.18
N GLY A 703 -12.80 5.87 -44.71
CA GLY A 703 -13.66 4.72 -45.05
C GLY A 703 -15.15 5.00 -44.87
N PRO A 704 -16.01 4.00 -45.11
CA PRO A 704 -17.46 4.19 -45.21
C PRO A 704 -18.18 4.35 -43.86
N GLY A 705 -17.48 4.46 -42.73
CA GLY A 705 -18.12 4.53 -41.43
C GLY A 705 -17.17 4.75 -40.26
N TYR A 706 -17.75 4.79 -39.05
CA TYR A 706 -17.05 4.87 -37.77
C TYR A 706 -16.16 3.64 -37.54
N ASP A 707 -14.91 3.86 -37.14
CA ASP A 707 -13.96 2.81 -36.76
C ASP A 707 -13.72 1.74 -37.84
N TYR A 708 -13.74 2.16 -39.11
CA TYR A 708 -13.40 1.29 -40.22
C TYR A 708 -11.89 0.97 -40.29
N TRP A 709 -11.55 -0.31 -40.23
CA TRP A 709 -10.19 -0.78 -40.50
C TRP A 709 -9.87 -0.79 -42.00
N ASN A 710 -8.90 0.01 -42.42
CA ASN A 710 -8.44 0.07 -43.81
C ASN A 710 -7.12 -0.69 -43.97
N SER A 711 -7.19 -1.94 -44.43
CA SER A 711 -6.00 -2.78 -44.63
C SER A 711 -5.01 -2.22 -45.64
N ASP A 712 -5.48 -1.53 -46.69
CA ASP A 712 -4.58 -0.91 -47.66
C ASP A 712 -3.76 0.21 -47.02
N CYS A 713 -4.34 0.98 -46.10
CA CYS A 713 -3.58 1.96 -45.32
C CYS A 713 -2.62 1.25 -44.33
N ALA A 714 -3.11 0.30 -43.55
CA ALA A 714 -2.30 -0.42 -42.57
C ALA A 714 -1.07 -1.10 -43.19
N GLU A 715 -1.24 -1.72 -44.35
CA GLU A 715 -0.17 -2.39 -45.11
C GLU A 715 0.67 -1.42 -45.96
N GLY A 716 0.42 -0.11 -45.87
CA GLY A 716 1.21 0.92 -46.56
C GLY A 716 1.01 0.94 -48.08
N LYS A 717 -0.13 0.47 -48.58
CA LYS A 717 -0.49 0.46 -50.01
C LYS A 717 -1.13 1.77 -50.48
N VAL A 718 -1.61 2.61 -49.56
CA VAL A 718 -2.13 3.95 -49.89
C VAL A 718 -0.96 4.90 -50.11
N ILE A 719 -0.53 5.02 -51.37
CA ILE A 719 0.57 5.90 -51.76
C ILE A 719 0.01 7.15 -52.42
N LYS A 720 0.31 8.33 -51.86
CA LYS A 720 -0.07 9.62 -52.45
C LYS A 720 1.13 10.54 -52.59
N THR A 721 0.94 11.59 -53.39
CA THR A 721 1.85 12.73 -53.45
C THR A 721 1.61 13.67 -52.26
N GLY A 722 2.61 14.47 -51.89
CA GLY A 722 2.43 15.47 -50.82
C GLY A 722 1.30 16.47 -51.13
N ALA A 723 1.07 16.81 -52.40
CA ALA A 723 -0.04 17.69 -52.80
C ALA A 723 -1.41 17.06 -52.55
N GLU A 724 -1.56 15.75 -52.79
CA GLU A 724 -2.80 15.02 -52.49
C GLU A 724 -3.04 14.90 -50.99
N TRP A 725 -2.02 14.55 -50.20
CA TRP A 725 -2.13 14.53 -48.73
C TRP A 725 -2.49 15.90 -48.17
N LYS A 726 -1.83 16.96 -48.64
CA LYS A 726 -2.16 18.34 -48.27
C LYS A 726 -3.60 18.69 -48.60
N ALA A 727 -4.11 18.30 -49.77
CA ALA A 727 -5.49 18.56 -50.15
C ALA A 727 -6.49 17.86 -49.21
N ILE A 728 -6.20 16.63 -48.79
CA ILE A 728 -7.02 15.88 -47.82
C ILE A 728 -7.05 16.60 -46.46
N VAL A 729 -5.89 17.02 -45.93
CA VAL A 729 -5.81 17.78 -44.66
C VAL A 729 -6.52 19.13 -44.77
N GLN A 730 -6.39 19.84 -45.90
CA GLN A 730 -7.07 21.12 -46.10
C GLN A 730 -8.59 20.97 -46.23
N ALA A 731 -9.08 19.85 -46.79
CA ALA A 731 -10.50 19.56 -46.89
C ALA A 731 -11.16 19.39 -45.51
N ALA A 732 -10.39 19.02 -44.48
CA ALA A 732 -10.90 18.90 -43.10
C ALA A 732 -11.31 20.25 -42.50
N PHE A 733 -10.64 21.35 -42.88
CA PHE A 733 -10.98 22.71 -42.45
C PHE A 733 -10.73 23.74 -43.58
N PRO A 734 -11.59 23.80 -44.60
CA PRO A 734 -11.31 24.54 -45.85
C PRO A 734 -11.12 26.05 -45.68
N SER A 735 -11.74 26.66 -44.68
CA SER A 735 -11.63 28.09 -44.40
C SER A 735 -10.37 28.46 -43.60
N TYR A 736 -9.59 27.48 -43.12
CA TYR A 736 -8.41 27.75 -42.29
C TYR A 736 -7.17 28.07 -43.12
N THR A 737 -6.72 29.32 -43.03
CA THR A 737 -5.54 29.86 -43.73
C THR A 737 -4.39 30.21 -42.79
N GLY A 738 -4.53 29.91 -41.50
CA GLY A 738 -3.58 30.27 -40.45
C GLY A 738 -2.37 29.34 -40.34
N TRP A 739 -1.59 29.57 -39.29
CA TRP A 739 -0.43 28.77 -38.91
C TRP A 739 -0.80 27.32 -38.60
N ARG A 740 0.06 26.36 -38.92
CA ARG A 740 -0.20 24.92 -38.71
C ARG A 740 0.72 24.35 -37.60
N PRO A 741 0.23 23.40 -36.77
CA PRO A 741 1.00 22.80 -35.68
C PRO A 741 2.27 22.11 -36.15
N LYS A 742 3.34 22.14 -35.35
CA LYS A 742 4.57 21.39 -35.65
C LYS A 742 4.44 19.91 -35.27
N MET A 743 5.13 19.03 -36.00
CA MET A 743 4.98 17.58 -35.87
C MET A 743 6.29 16.82 -35.77
N TRP A 744 6.28 15.76 -34.94
CA TRP A 744 7.35 14.76 -34.90
C TRP A 744 6.78 13.35 -34.94
N VAL A 745 7.03 12.65 -36.05
CA VAL A 745 6.56 11.28 -36.29
C VAL A 745 7.67 10.25 -36.07
N PHE A 746 7.34 9.10 -35.48
CA PHE A 746 8.25 8.00 -35.17
C PHE A 746 7.67 6.69 -35.69
N HIS A 747 8.48 5.84 -36.33
CA HIS A 747 8.01 4.55 -36.84
C HIS A 747 9.06 3.45 -36.75
N GLY A 748 8.63 2.23 -36.40
CA GLY A 748 9.47 1.04 -36.39
C GLY A 748 9.82 0.59 -37.81
N SER A 749 11.09 0.26 -38.07
CA SER A 749 11.53 -0.15 -39.42
C SER A 749 11.07 -1.56 -39.80
N VAL A 750 10.55 -2.35 -38.85
CA VAL A 750 10.03 -3.70 -39.05
C VAL A 750 8.62 -3.84 -38.48
N ASP A 751 7.86 -2.74 -38.45
CA ASP A 751 6.45 -2.73 -38.03
C ASP A 751 5.59 -3.57 -39.01
N THR A 752 4.90 -4.56 -38.49
CA THR A 752 4.01 -5.47 -39.25
C THR A 752 2.54 -5.21 -39.02
N THR A 753 2.19 -4.22 -38.20
CA THR A 753 0.80 -3.80 -37.96
C THR A 753 0.49 -2.57 -38.81
N LEU A 754 1.38 -1.58 -38.77
CA LEU A 754 1.36 -0.41 -39.65
C LEU A 754 2.69 -0.38 -40.40
N TYR A 755 2.67 -0.73 -41.68
CA TYR A 755 3.91 -1.02 -42.38
C TYR A 755 4.80 0.23 -42.49
N PRO A 756 6.14 0.10 -42.54
CA PRO A 756 7.06 1.24 -42.48
C PRO A 756 6.89 2.25 -43.62
N GLN A 757 6.19 1.88 -44.70
CA GLN A 757 5.80 2.78 -45.77
C GLN A 757 4.91 3.93 -45.27
N ASN A 758 4.14 3.74 -44.21
CA ASN A 758 3.32 4.78 -43.60
C ASN A 758 4.14 5.98 -43.09
N LEU A 759 5.36 5.75 -42.61
CA LEU A 759 6.28 6.85 -42.24
C LEU A 759 6.62 7.73 -43.45
N GLN A 760 6.74 7.15 -44.64
CA GLN A 760 7.01 7.92 -45.86
C GLN A 760 5.81 8.74 -46.28
N GLU A 761 4.59 8.23 -46.08
CA GLU A 761 3.37 8.99 -46.35
C GLU A 761 3.19 10.13 -45.34
N GLU A 762 3.47 9.92 -44.05
CA GLU A 762 3.50 10.99 -43.04
C GLU A 762 4.54 12.07 -43.37
N ILE A 763 5.72 11.69 -43.87
CA ILE A 763 6.74 12.64 -44.34
C ILE A 763 6.21 13.50 -45.48
N LYS A 764 5.61 12.88 -46.51
CA LYS A 764 5.04 13.60 -47.66
C LYS A 764 3.91 14.53 -47.24
N GLU A 765 3.04 14.08 -46.35
CA GLU A 765 1.94 14.87 -45.81
C GLU A 765 2.43 16.11 -45.06
N TRP A 766 3.20 15.91 -43.99
CA TRP A 766 3.58 17.02 -43.11
C TRP A 766 4.55 18.00 -43.77
N THR A 767 5.44 17.54 -44.65
CA THR A 767 6.29 18.47 -45.44
C THR A 767 5.43 19.35 -46.37
N ALA A 768 4.42 18.78 -47.05
CA ALA A 768 3.56 19.54 -47.94
C ALA A 768 2.59 20.47 -47.20
N VAL A 769 2.00 20.01 -46.09
CA VAL A 769 1.09 20.78 -45.22
C VAL A 769 1.83 21.99 -44.63
N LEU A 770 3.06 21.80 -44.17
CA LEU A 770 3.88 22.85 -43.54
C LEU A 770 4.69 23.69 -44.54
N GLY A 771 4.70 23.33 -45.83
CA GLY A 771 5.45 24.04 -46.87
C GLY A 771 6.98 23.88 -46.73
N LEU A 772 7.43 22.74 -46.21
CA LEU A 772 8.82 22.39 -46.00
C LEU A 772 9.40 21.65 -47.23
N PRO A 773 10.74 21.60 -47.39
CA PRO A 773 11.37 20.84 -48.47
C PRO A 773 10.99 19.35 -48.40
N GLY A 774 10.89 18.69 -49.56
CA GLY A 774 10.61 17.25 -49.65
C GLY A 774 11.81 16.35 -49.29
N SER A 775 13.00 16.93 -49.10
CA SER A 775 14.22 16.26 -48.65
C SER A 775 14.69 16.86 -47.32
N PRO A 776 15.29 16.06 -46.42
CA PRO A 776 15.71 16.55 -45.11
C PRO A 776 16.83 17.58 -45.24
N VAL A 777 16.75 18.65 -44.43
CA VAL A 777 17.82 19.65 -44.28
C VAL A 777 18.96 19.12 -43.41
N LYS A 778 18.66 18.17 -42.52
CA LYS A 778 19.65 17.52 -41.66
C LYS A 778 19.21 16.08 -41.37
N THR A 779 20.15 15.15 -41.44
CA THR A 779 19.96 13.76 -41.02
C THR A 779 20.82 13.51 -39.79
N LEU A 780 20.21 12.97 -38.74
CA LEU A 780 20.83 12.63 -37.48
C LEU A 780 20.84 11.11 -37.33
N SER A 781 22.03 10.51 -37.30
CA SER A 781 22.22 9.10 -36.99
C SER A 781 22.28 8.88 -35.49
N ASP A 782 21.79 7.73 -35.04
CA ASP A 782 21.74 7.33 -33.62
C ASP A 782 20.97 8.32 -32.73
N ASP A 783 19.94 8.96 -33.29
CA ASP A 783 19.14 10.00 -32.64
C ASP A 783 17.65 9.61 -32.65
N PRO A 784 16.97 9.54 -31.47
CA PRO A 784 17.46 9.84 -30.11
C PRO A 784 18.19 8.66 -29.43
N LYS A 785 18.27 7.49 -30.08
CA LYS A 785 18.85 6.25 -29.56
C LYS A 785 19.70 5.58 -30.63
N GLY A 786 20.66 4.74 -30.21
CA GLY A 786 21.48 3.94 -31.12
C GLY A 786 20.61 3.12 -32.09
N GLY A 787 20.95 3.17 -33.38
CA GLY A 787 20.22 2.54 -34.47
C GLY A 787 19.02 3.34 -35.01
N TRP A 788 18.69 4.50 -34.44
CA TRP A 788 17.56 5.31 -34.91
C TRP A 788 18.07 6.44 -35.81
N THR A 789 17.32 6.76 -36.87
CA THR A 789 17.67 7.84 -37.80
C THR A 789 16.57 8.89 -37.77
N THR A 790 16.93 10.13 -37.43
CA THR A 790 16.01 11.28 -37.43
C THR A 790 16.32 12.19 -38.61
N TRP A 791 15.32 12.42 -39.45
CA TRP A 791 15.32 13.38 -40.56
C TRP A 791 14.64 14.67 -40.11
N VAL A 792 15.37 15.78 -40.21
CA VAL A 792 14.88 17.12 -39.90
C VAL A 792 14.58 17.84 -41.21
N TYR A 793 13.35 18.34 -41.38
CA TYR A 793 12.93 19.07 -42.58
C TYR A 793 12.81 20.58 -42.34
N GLY A 794 12.86 20.99 -41.08
CA GLY A 794 12.85 22.38 -40.63
C GLY A 794 12.53 22.43 -39.12
N ASP A 795 12.24 23.62 -38.61
CA ASP A 795 11.90 23.80 -37.19
C ASP A 795 10.54 23.18 -36.81
N ALA A 796 9.67 22.99 -37.81
CA ALA A 796 8.29 22.53 -37.62
C ALA A 796 8.07 21.04 -37.92
N PHE A 797 9.05 20.30 -38.47
CA PHE A 797 8.86 18.88 -38.78
C PHE A 797 10.11 18.02 -38.66
N ARG A 798 9.95 16.88 -37.98
CA ARG A 798 10.93 15.79 -37.88
C ARG A 798 10.25 14.45 -38.09
N ALA A 799 10.99 13.52 -38.69
CA ALA A 799 10.56 12.14 -38.85
C ALA A 799 11.68 11.20 -38.42
N THR A 800 11.35 10.16 -37.66
CA THR A 800 12.34 9.24 -37.09
C THR A 800 12.00 7.80 -37.44
N SER A 801 12.96 7.09 -38.03
CA SER A 801 12.87 5.63 -38.23
C SER A 801 13.69 4.91 -37.15
N ALA A 802 13.04 3.97 -36.47
CA ALA A 802 13.63 3.15 -35.42
C ALA A 802 14.05 1.79 -36.01
N SER A 803 15.34 1.60 -36.28
CA SER A 803 15.85 0.38 -36.91
C SER A 803 15.62 -0.86 -36.02
N GLY A 804 15.07 -1.92 -36.59
CA GLY A 804 14.82 -3.19 -35.91
C GLY A 804 13.67 -3.16 -34.89
N VAL A 805 12.90 -2.07 -34.83
CA VAL A 805 11.76 -1.92 -33.92
C VAL A 805 10.45 -2.28 -34.62
N THR A 806 9.61 -3.05 -33.93
CA THR A 806 8.27 -3.48 -34.37
C THR A 806 7.23 -2.38 -34.11
N HIS A 807 5.94 -2.72 -34.20
CA HIS A 807 4.83 -1.81 -33.90
C HIS A 807 4.85 -1.27 -32.46
N ASP A 808 5.36 -2.06 -31.51
CA ASP A 808 5.42 -1.73 -30.08
C ASP A 808 6.58 -0.78 -29.76
N ILE A 809 6.67 0.32 -30.51
CA ILE A 809 7.70 1.34 -30.32
C ILE A 809 7.49 2.05 -28.97
N GLN A 810 8.48 1.91 -28.09
CA GLN A 810 8.44 2.60 -26.79
C GLN A 810 8.60 4.11 -26.98
N THR A 811 7.65 4.87 -26.43
CA THR A 811 7.71 6.34 -26.43
C THR A 811 8.85 6.84 -25.55
N ASN A 812 9.27 8.09 -25.80
CA ASN A 812 10.23 8.79 -24.96
C ASN A 812 9.64 10.14 -24.53
N GLU A 813 9.06 10.19 -23.35
CA GLU A 813 8.31 11.35 -22.87
C GLU A 813 9.21 12.56 -22.66
N THR A 814 10.45 12.36 -22.23
CA THR A 814 11.41 13.46 -22.01
C THR A 814 11.69 14.19 -23.31
N LEU A 815 11.85 13.44 -24.41
CA LEU A 815 12.04 13.97 -25.76
C LEU A 815 10.82 14.75 -26.25
N VAL A 816 9.63 14.22 -26.00
CA VAL A 816 8.36 14.87 -26.38
C VAL A 816 8.17 16.17 -25.60
N LEU A 817 8.50 16.19 -24.31
CA LEU A 817 8.47 17.40 -23.49
C LEU A 817 9.43 18.48 -24.01
N ASP A 818 10.61 18.10 -24.49
CA ASP A 818 11.56 19.05 -25.11
C ASP A 818 11.04 19.55 -26.46
N TRP A 819 10.43 18.68 -27.25
CA TRP A 819 9.80 19.06 -28.52
C TRP A 819 8.66 20.06 -28.31
N PHE A 820 7.83 19.86 -27.29
CA PHE A 820 6.71 20.75 -26.95
C PHE A 820 7.10 21.97 -26.10
N ASP A 821 8.37 22.03 -25.66
CA ASP A 821 8.88 23.06 -24.75
C ASP A 821 8.11 23.11 -23.41
N LEU A 822 7.62 21.96 -22.93
CA LEU A 822 6.84 21.85 -21.70
C LEU A 822 7.68 22.07 -20.44
N LYS A 823 9.02 22.00 -20.55
CA LYS A 823 9.95 22.28 -19.45
C LYS A 823 10.21 23.78 -19.25
N CYS A 824 9.91 24.62 -20.24
CA CYS A 824 10.15 26.06 -20.17
C CYS A 824 9.24 26.75 -19.15
N LYS A 825 9.84 27.63 -18.34
CA LYS A 825 9.17 28.46 -17.33
C LYS A 825 9.45 29.94 -17.63
N GLY A 826 8.40 30.74 -17.84
CA GLY A 826 8.50 32.19 -18.05
C GLY A 826 8.02 32.66 -19.43
N ASN A 827 8.39 33.90 -19.80
CA ASN A 827 8.01 34.49 -21.08
C ASN A 827 8.95 33.98 -22.18
N GLY A 828 8.38 33.57 -23.33
CA GLY A 828 9.15 33.11 -24.50
C GLY A 828 9.13 31.60 -24.76
N CYS A 829 8.34 30.83 -24.00
CA CYS A 829 8.14 29.42 -24.30
C CYS A 829 7.36 29.21 -25.62
N PHE A 830 7.58 28.08 -26.28
CA PHE A 830 6.87 27.74 -27.52
C PHE A 830 5.36 27.75 -27.32
N SER A 831 4.69 28.54 -28.16
CA SER A 831 3.25 28.70 -28.21
C SER A 831 2.85 29.00 -29.65
N ARG A 832 1.59 28.73 -30.01
CA ARG A 832 1.04 29.16 -31.28
C ARG A 832 1.07 30.70 -31.38
N PRO A 833 1.41 31.29 -32.54
CA PRO A 833 1.41 32.74 -32.75
C PRO A 833 0.14 33.46 -32.27
#